data_AF-A0A1T2KXX2-F1
#
_entry.id   AF-A0A1T2KXX2-F1
#
_cell.length_a   1.000
_cell.length_b   1.000
_cell.length_c   1.000
_cell.angle_alpha   90.00
_cell.angle_beta   90.00
_cell.angle_gamma   90.00
#
_symmetry.space_group_name_H-M   'P 1'
#
loop_
_entity.id
_entity.type
_entity.pdbx_description
1 polymer ?
#
loop_
_entity_poly.entity_id
_entity_poly.type
_entity_poly.pdbx_seq_one_letter_code
_entity_poly.pdbx_strand_id
1 'polypeptide(L)'
;MSFSYDPAEIERQSQSYWEKNGSFNATEDPSREKFYCLSMFPYPSGKLHMGHVRNYTIGDVIARQQRMLGKNVLQPMGWDAFGLPAENAAIKNKTAPAKWTRDNIAYMKEQLKRLGFGYDWERELATCDPDYYRWEQWLFTRLMEKGLAYKKTATVNWDPVDQTVLANEQVIDGKGWRSGAVVEKREIEQWFLRITDYAQELLDDVEKLDGWPDQVRTMQRNWIGRSEGVEMSFGIEDSDESLTIFTTRPDTLMGVTYVAVAAEHPLALAAAESHPDVAAFVDECKSGGVSEAELETMEKKGVALDINALHPVTGEAVPVYAANFVLMSYGSGAVMAVPGHDQRDWEFAGQYGIPRKQVIFSTDGSACGIEEAAYVEKGELKNSGEFDGLDSNAAFDAIASWLEAHGKGSRQVNFRLRDWGVSRQRYWGCPIPVIHAADGSNRPADEFPVQLPEDVIVDGSGSPLKRMPEFYQLSDGEERETDTFDTFFESSWYYARYCSPGCDTAMLDERAKYWLPVDQYVGGIEHAVLHLLYARFFNKLMRDEGLIENDEPFTNLLTQGMVIAETWYRDNADGSKEWYNPADIDIERDDKGKVIAAVLKSDGEPVMFGGIEKMSKSKNNGVDPQDLIDCYG
;
A
#
# COMPACT_ATOMS: atom_id res chain seq x y z
N MET A 1 -29.22 -12.49 43.27
CA MET A 1 -28.12 -13.30 42.70
C MET A 1 -28.59 -14.74 42.62
N SER A 2 -28.54 -15.33 41.43
CA SER A 2 -28.61 -16.79 41.26
C SER A 2 -27.34 -17.42 41.84
N PHE A 3 -27.40 -18.71 42.21
CA PHE A 3 -26.22 -19.47 42.66
C PHE A 3 -25.34 -19.95 41.50
N SER A 4 -25.87 -19.99 40.27
CA SER A 4 -25.13 -20.32 39.05
C SER A 4 -24.94 -19.09 38.17
N TYR A 5 -23.75 -18.95 37.58
CA TYR A 5 -23.49 -17.95 36.54
C TYR A 5 -24.16 -18.39 35.24
N ASP A 6 -25.08 -17.57 34.74
CA ASP A 6 -25.73 -17.72 33.44
C ASP A 6 -25.35 -16.50 32.57
N PRO A 7 -24.37 -16.66 31.66
CA PRO A 7 -23.93 -15.57 30.78
C PRO A 7 -25.09 -15.01 29.93
N ALA A 8 -25.90 -15.89 29.35
CA ALA A 8 -26.93 -15.54 28.37
C ALA A 8 -28.03 -14.65 28.95
N GLU A 9 -28.34 -14.80 30.24
CA GLU A 9 -29.25 -13.90 30.96
C GLU A 9 -28.58 -12.55 31.26
N ILE A 10 -27.38 -12.57 31.87
CA ILE A 10 -26.71 -11.38 32.41
C ILE A 10 -26.22 -10.44 31.30
N GLU A 11 -25.65 -10.99 30.24
CA GLU A 11 -25.12 -10.22 29.11
C GLU A 11 -26.24 -9.48 28.38
N ARG A 12 -27.34 -10.19 28.09
CA ARG A 12 -28.52 -9.60 27.45
C ARG A 12 -29.12 -8.46 28.25
N GLN A 13 -29.23 -8.63 29.57
CA GLN A 13 -29.73 -7.58 30.48
C GLN A 13 -28.79 -6.37 30.48
N SER A 14 -27.48 -6.61 30.56
CA SER A 14 -26.46 -5.56 30.60
C SER A 14 -26.39 -4.78 29.29
N GLN A 15 -26.37 -5.47 28.15
CA GLN A 15 -26.37 -4.89 26.81
C GLN A 15 -27.64 -4.06 26.56
N SER A 16 -28.82 -4.59 26.91
CA SER A 16 -30.10 -3.88 26.80
C SER A 16 -30.12 -2.62 27.67
N TYR A 17 -29.54 -2.69 28.88
CA TYR A 17 -29.38 -1.53 29.74
C TYR A 17 -28.49 -0.47 29.09
N TRP A 18 -27.33 -0.85 28.56
CA TRP A 18 -26.41 0.11 27.94
C TRP A 18 -27.03 0.79 26.72
N GLU A 19 -27.68 0.03 25.84
CA GLU A 19 -28.34 0.57 24.65
C GLU A 19 -29.49 1.51 25.00
N LYS A 20 -30.39 1.09 25.91
CA LYS A 20 -31.54 1.92 26.32
C LYS A 20 -31.12 3.25 26.96
N ASN A 21 -29.99 3.29 27.65
CA ASN A 21 -29.50 4.49 28.33
C ASN A 21 -28.49 5.29 27.51
N GLY A 22 -28.20 4.90 26.25
CA GLY A 22 -27.15 5.54 25.45
C GLY A 22 -25.82 5.56 26.19
N SER A 23 -25.50 4.48 26.91
CA SER A 23 -24.45 4.51 27.94
C SER A 23 -23.09 4.84 27.37
N PHE A 24 -22.83 4.63 26.08
CA PHE A 24 -21.54 4.90 25.46
C PHE A 24 -21.58 6.04 24.44
N ASN A 25 -22.72 6.74 24.32
CA ASN A 25 -22.85 7.87 23.41
C ASN A 25 -21.97 9.02 23.93
N ALA A 26 -21.05 9.47 23.09
CA ALA A 26 -20.09 10.51 23.43
C ALA A 26 -20.53 11.85 22.83
N THR A 27 -20.50 12.90 23.62
CA THR A 27 -20.73 14.28 23.18
C THR A 27 -19.51 15.12 23.53
N GLU A 28 -19.30 16.22 22.82
CA GLU A 28 -18.18 17.13 23.08
C GLU A 28 -18.42 17.90 24.40
N ASP A 29 -17.81 17.43 25.48
CA ASP A 29 -17.91 18.03 26.82
C ASP A 29 -16.55 18.65 27.22
N PRO A 30 -16.38 19.98 27.09
CA PRO A 30 -15.12 20.64 27.40
C PRO A 30 -14.77 20.63 28.90
N SER A 31 -15.70 20.22 29.78
CA SER A 31 -15.42 20.10 31.22
C SER A 31 -14.72 18.79 31.60
N ARG A 32 -14.63 17.84 30.66
CA ARG A 32 -14.03 16.52 30.86
C ARG A 32 -12.81 16.34 29.95
N GLU A 33 -11.80 15.66 30.46
CA GLU A 33 -10.65 15.24 29.65
C GLU A 33 -11.13 14.23 28.60
N LYS A 34 -10.90 14.52 27.31
CA LYS A 34 -11.30 13.62 26.20
C LYS A 34 -10.37 12.42 26.08
N PHE A 35 -10.90 11.32 25.55
CA PHE A 35 -10.11 10.18 25.12
C PHE A 35 -10.77 9.50 23.91
N TYR A 36 -10.10 9.50 22.77
CA TYR A 36 -10.56 8.87 21.54
C TYR A 36 -9.82 7.53 21.36
N CYS A 37 -10.55 6.43 21.60
CA CYS A 37 -10.08 5.06 21.40
C CYS A 37 -10.68 4.50 20.11
N LEU A 38 -9.84 4.22 19.11
CA LEU A 38 -10.29 3.78 17.81
C LEU A 38 -9.66 2.43 17.45
N SER A 39 -10.51 1.48 17.06
CA SER A 39 -10.07 0.24 16.45
C SER A 39 -10.28 0.32 14.94
N MET A 40 -9.37 -0.26 14.14
CA MET A 40 -9.55 -0.39 12.68
C MET A 40 -10.92 -1.02 12.37
N PHE A 41 -11.78 -0.27 11.68
CA PHE A 41 -13.12 -0.72 11.31
C PHE A 41 -13.08 -1.94 10.35
N PRO A 42 -14.09 -2.83 10.37
CA PRO A 42 -14.07 -4.06 9.57
C PRO A 42 -14.55 -3.85 8.13
N TYR A 43 -14.02 -4.68 7.22
CA TYR A 43 -14.67 -4.95 5.93
C TYR A 43 -15.92 -5.83 6.14
N PRO A 44 -17.12 -5.42 5.69
CA PRO A 44 -18.38 -6.16 5.82
C PRO A 44 -18.51 -7.26 4.77
N SER A 45 -17.53 -8.16 4.69
CA SER A 45 -17.45 -9.23 3.68
C SER A 45 -17.93 -10.59 4.22
N GLY A 46 -18.82 -10.62 5.22
CA GLY A 46 -19.40 -11.84 5.77
C GLY A 46 -19.64 -11.75 7.27
N LYS A 47 -18.93 -12.58 8.04
CA LYS A 47 -19.01 -12.65 9.51
C LYS A 47 -17.75 -12.15 10.19
N LEU A 48 -17.83 -11.90 11.50
CA LEU A 48 -16.64 -11.73 12.34
C LEU A 48 -15.83 -13.04 12.41
N HIS A 49 -14.57 -12.89 12.81
CA HIS A 49 -13.68 -14.01 13.14
C HIS A 49 -12.87 -13.63 14.39
N MET A 50 -12.18 -14.58 15.02
CA MET A 50 -11.45 -14.31 16.27
C MET A 50 -10.39 -13.19 16.18
N GLY A 51 -9.82 -12.93 15.01
CA GLY A 51 -8.99 -11.73 14.78
C GLY A 51 -9.71 -10.40 15.03
N HIS A 52 -10.97 -10.29 14.61
CA HIS A 52 -11.83 -9.14 14.88
C HIS A 52 -12.14 -9.04 16.38
N VAL A 53 -12.52 -10.15 17.01
CA VAL A 53 -12.80 -10.20 18.46
C VAL A 53 -11.60 -9.74 19.26
N ARG A 54 -10.39 -10.20 18.93
CA ARG A 54 -9.16 -9.76 19.58
C ARG A 54 -8.98 -8.25 19.48
N ASN A 55 -9.12 -7.69 18.26
CA ASN A 55 -8.91 -6.27 17.99
C ASN A 55 -9.89 -5.40 18.80
N TYR A 56 -11.17 -5.73 18.69
CA TYR A 56 -12.26 -4.96 19.28
C TYR A 56 -12.36 -5.13 20.80
N THR A 57 -11.98 -6.29 21.33
CA THR A 57 -11.87 -6.49 22.78
C THR A 57 -10.73 -5.66 23.37
N ILE A 58 -9.57 -5.58 22.70
CA ILE A 58 -8.46 -4.72 23.15
C ILE A 58 -8.92 -3.27 23.20
N GLY A 59 -9.55 -2.77 22.13
CA GLY A 59 -10.12 -1.42 22.10
C GLY A 59 -11.10 -1.17 23.24
N ASP A 60 -12.06 -2.09 23.45
CA ASP A 60 -13.11 -1.94 24.45
C ASP A 60 -12.57 -1.99 25.89
N VAL A 61 -11.56 -2.82 26.16
CA VAL A 61 -10.86 -2.83 27.46
C VAL A 61 -10.24 -1.47 27.74
N ILE A 62 -9.52 -0.89 26.77
CA ILE A 62 -8.89 0.43 26.91
C ILE A 62 -9.96 1.51 27.11
N ALA A 63 -11.00 1.52 26.26
CA ALA A 63 -12.08 2.50 26.32
C ALA A 63 -12.80 2.49 27.67
N ARG A 64 -13.16 1.30 28.18
CA ARG A 64 -13.81 1.14 29.49
C ARG A 64 -12.91 1.58 30.63
N GLN A 65 -11.62 1.22 30.58
CA GLN A 65 -10.65 1.67 31.58
C GLN A 65 -10.56 3.20 31.64
N GLN A 66 -10.40 3.87 30.49
CA GLN A 66 -10.30 5.32 30.42
C GLN A 66 -11.59 6.01 30.90
N ARG A 67 -12.73 5.41 30.60
CA ARG A 67 -14.02 5.90 31.12
C ARG A 67 -14.10 5.78 32.64
N MET A 68 -13.60 4.69 33.22
CA MET A 68 -13.55 4.50 34.68
C MET A 68 -12.55 5.46 35.37
N LEU A 69 -11.56 5.97 34.64
CA LEU A 69 -10.68 7.05 35.08
C LEU A 69 -11.33 8.44 35.02
N GLY A 70 -12.59 8.54 34.55
CA GLY A 70 -13.37 9.76 34.49
C GLY A 70 -13.37 10.47 33.13
N LYS A 71 -12.56 10.03 32.17
CA LYS A 71 -12.42 10.66 30.85
C LYS A 71 -13.70 10.55 30.02
N ASN A 72 -13.91 11.52 29.14
CA ASN A 72 -14.95 11.49 28.13
C ASN A 72 -14.47 10.66 26.94
N VAL A 73 -14.96 9.41 26.83
CA VAL A 73 -14.42 8.44 25.89
C VAL A 73 -15.28 8.37 24.64
N LEU A 74 -14.68 8.62 23.48
CA LEU A 74 -15.22 8.29 22.17
C LEU A 74 -14.63 6.95 21.72
N GLN A 75 -15.51 5.96 21.52
CA GLN A 75 -15.16 4.69 20.88
C GLN A 75 -16.21 4.41 19.78
N PRO A 76 -15.93 4.76 18.53
CA PRO A 76 -16.87 4.59 17.43
C PRO A 76 -16.66 3.26 16.70
N MET A 77 -17.60 2.91 15.83
CA MET A 77 -17.50 1.78 14.91
C MET A 77 -18.25 2.08 13.62
N GLY A 78 -17.89 1.40 12.53
CA GLY A 78 -18.51 1.55 11.21
C GLY A 78 -18.00 0.47 10.28
N TRP A 79 -18.08 0.70 8.97
CA TRP A 79 -17.90 -0.35 7.97
C TRP A 79 -17.10 0.17 6.79
N ASP A 80 -15.95 -0.47 6.52
CA ASP A 80 -15.17 -0.24 5.29
C ASP A 80 -15.83 -0.99 4.14
N ALA A 81 -16.86 -0.39 3.55
CA ALA A 81 -17.92 -1.09 2.85
C ALA A 81 -17.74 -1.19 1.33
N PHE A 82 -16.81 -0.43 0.75
CA PHE A 82 -16.44 -0.56 -0.66
C PHE A 82 -15.34 -1.63 -0.89
N GLY A 83 -15.08 -1.93 -2.17
CA GLY A 83 -13.95 -2.72 -2.63
C GLY A 83 -14.21 -4.15 -3.05
N LEU A 84 -13.12 -4.76 -3.49
CA LEU A 84 -13.07 -6.13 -4.02
C LEU A 84 -13.64 -7.21 -3.09
N PRO A 85 -13.49 -7.18 -1.74
CA PRO A 85 -14.01 -8.26 -0.91
C PRO A 85 -15.53 -8.40 -1.01
N ALA A 86 -16.25 -7.28 -1.02
CA ALA A 86 -17.69 -7.27 -1.17
C ALA A 86 -18.09 -7.61 -2.62
N GLU A 87 -17.39 -7.05 -3.61
CA GLU A 87 -17.69 -7.31 -5.02
C GLU A 87 -17.47 -8.80 -5.41
N ASN A 88 -16.33 -9.38 -5.06
CA ASN A 88 -16.02 -10.79 -5.36
C ASN A 88 -16.98 -11.74 -4.64
N ALA A 89 -17.37 -11.43 -3.41
CA ALA A 89 -18.36 -12.21 -2.68
C ALA A 89 -19.75 -12.09 -3.32
N ALA A 90 -20.13 -10.91 -3.80
CA ALA A 90 -21.38 -10.70 -4.51
C ALA A 90 -21.44 -11.45 -5.86
N ILE A 91 -20.33 -11.46 -6.62
CA ILE A 91 -20.17 -12.26 -7.85
C ILE A 91 -20.37 -13.76 -7.56
N LYS A 92 -19.66 -14.29 -6.55
CA LYS A 92 -19.75 -15.72 -6.17
C LYS A 92 -21.18 -16.12 -5.77
N ASN A 93 -21.91 -15.23 -5.11
CA ASN A 93 -23.28 -15.47 -4.63
C ASN A 93 -24.36 -14.96 -5.59
N LYS A 94 -23.99 -14.46 -6.78
CA LYS A 94 -24.91 -13.92 -7.80
C LYS A 94 -25.89 -12.88 -7.24
N THR A 95 -25.38 -11.93 -6.47
CA THR A 95 -26.15 -10.86 -5.85
C THR A 95 -25.52 -9.49 -6.13
N ALA A 96 -26.25 -8.40 -5.88
CA ALA A 96 -25.71 -7.06 -5.99
C ALA A 96 -24.74 -6.77 -4.81
N PRO A 97 -23.57 -6.17 -5.05
CA PRO A 97 -22.62 -5.82 -3.99
C PRO A 97 -23.21 -4.96 -2.87
N ALA A 98 -24.09 -4.02 -3.21
CA ALA A 98 -24.82 -3.20 -2.25
C ALA A 98 -25.63 -4.07 -1.27
N LYS A 99 -26.47 -4.96 -1.80
CA LYS A 99 -27.31 -5.85 -0.99
C LYS A 99 -26.47 -6.74 -0.08
N TRP A 100 -25.44 -7.38 -0.65
CA TRP A 100 -24.52 -8.24 0.10
C TRP A 100 -23.86 -7.50 1.27
N THR A 101 -23.40 -6.28 1.01
CA THR A 101 -22.77 -5.42 2.00
C THR A 101 -23.72 -5.08 3.14
N ARG A 102 -24.97 -4.67 2.84
CA ARG A 102 -25.97 -4.34 3.86
C ARG A 102 -26.33 -5.53 4.74
N ASP A 103 -26.52 -6.71 4.14
CA ASP A 103 -26.84 -7.93 4.88
C ASP A 103 -25.70 -8.29 5.87
N ASN A 104 -24.44 -8.17 5.43
CA ASN A 104 -23.28 -8.44 6.27
C ASN A 104 -23.07 -7.38 7.37
N ILE A 105 -23.30 -6.10 7.06
CA ILE A 105 -23.28 -5.02 8.05
C ILE A 105 -24.26 -5.34 9.18
N ALA A 106 -25.52 -5.66 8.83
CA ALA A 106 -26.54 -5.99 9.81
C ALA A 106 -26.13 -7.18 10.69
N TYR A 107 -25.64 -8.26 10.06
CA TYR A 107 -25.21 -9.46 10.78
C TYR A 107 -24.00 -9.21 11.70
N MET A 108 -22.94 -8.58 11.19
CA MET A 108 -21.73 -8.29 11.97
C MET A 108 -22.02 -7.30 13.10
N LYS A 109 -22.93 -6.35 12.90
CA LYS A 109 -23.38 -5.41 13.93
C LYS A 109 -24.00 -6.14 15.10
N GLU A 110 -24.86 -7.13 14.83
CA GLU A 110 -25.45 -7.98 15.88
C GLU A 110 -24.36 -8.75 16.63
N GLN A 111 -23.37 -9.32 15.94
CA GLN A 111 -22.26 -10.01 16.59
C GLN A 111 -21.44 -9.06 17.51
N LEU A 112 -21.15 -7.83 17.05
CA LEU A 112 -20.44 -6.84 17.86
C LEU A 112 -21.25 -6.41 19.10
N LYS A 113 -22.56 -6.23 18.95
CA LYS A 113 -23.45 -5.93 20.09
C LYS A 113 -23.53 -7.08 21.09
N ARG A 114 -23.57 -8.33 20.60
CA ARG A 114 -23.57 -9.53 21.44
C ARG A 114 -22.27 -9.71 22.23
N LEU A 115 -21.13 -9.28 21.69
CA LEU A 115 -19.85 -9.22 22.41
C LEU A 115 -19.81 -8.10 23.47
N GLY A 116 -20.83 -7.23 23.52
CA GLY A 116 -20.97 -6.21 24.54
C GLY A 116 -19.99 -5.04 24.41
N PHE A 117 -19.42 -4.81 23.23
CA PHE A 117 -18.53 -3.67 23.01
C PHE A 117 -19.27 -2.34 23.19
N GLY A 118 -18.67 -1.42 23.94
CA GLY A 118 -19.22 -0.12 24.28
C GLY A 118 -19.03 0.93 23.20
N TYR A 119 -19.57 0.68 22.00
CA TYR A 119 -19.50 1.61 20.88
C TYR A 119 -20.56 2.71 20.95
N ASP A 120 -20.20 3.90 20.49
CA ASP A 120 -21.15 4.97 20.15
C ASP A 120 -21.78 4.69 18.78
N TRP A 121 -22.91 3.96 18.79
CA TRP A 121 -23.62 3.59 17.56
C TRP A 121 -24.36 4.77 16.90
N GLU A 122 -24.47 5.94 17.53
CA GLU A 122 -24.99 7.15 16.87
C GLU A 122 -23.99 7.74 15.87
N ARG A 123 -22.73 7.30 15.95
CA ARG A 123 -21.63 7.69 15.04
C ARG A 123 -21.33 6.61 14.01
N GLU A 124 -22.19 5.62 13.84
CA GLU A 124 -22.00 4.58 12.83
C GLU A 124 -21.93 5.17 11.42
N LEU A 125 -20.98 4.67 10.62
CA LEU A 125 -20.85 5.00 9.20
C LEU A 125 -20.66 3.72 8.37
N ALA A 126 -21.14 3.73 7.13
CA ALA A 126 -20.70 2.80 6.11
C ALA A 126 -20.09 3.61 4.96
N THR A 127 -18.86 3.29 4.57
CA THR A 127 -18.14 4.11 3.58
C THR A 127 -18.77 4.08 2.19
N CYS A 128 -19.60 3.07 1.91
CA CYS A 128 -20.39 2.98 0.68
C CYS A 128 -21.59 3.91 0.63
N ASP A 129 -21.90 4.65 1.71
CA ASP A 129 -23.04 5.55 1.75
C ASP A 129 -22.74 6.87 1.02
N PRO A 130 -23.67 7.40 0.20
CA PRO A 130 -23.49 8.68 -0.47
C PRO A 130 -23.23 9.85 0.49
N ASP A 131 -23.78 9.79 1.70
CA ASP A 131 -23.55 10.79 2.75
C ASP A 131 -22.14 10.76 3.35
N TYR A 132 -21.40 9.67 3.12
CA TYR A 132 -19.98 9.53 3.43
C TYR A 132 -19.12 9.94 2.23
N TYR A 133 -19.21 9.19 1.12
CA TYR A 133 -18.24 9.29 0.03
C TYR A 133 -18.36 10.60 -0.78
N ARG A 134 -19.48 11.33 -0.68
CA ARG A 134 -19.58 12.69 -1.27
C ARG A 134 -18.48 13.64 -0.80
N TRP A 135 -17.99 13.46 0.43
CA TRP A 135 -16.99 14.33 1.01
C TRP A 135 -15.60 14.05 0.50
N GLU A 136 -15.31 12.80 0.18
CA GLU A 136 -14.02 12.41 -0.38
C GLU A 136 -13.98 12.74 -1.88
N GLN A 137 -15.13 12.70 -2.57
CA GLN A 137 -15.30 13.31 -3.90
C GLN A 137 -15.02 14.81 -3.85
N TRP A 138 -15.64 15.53 -2.91
CA TRP A 138 -15.38 16.95 -2.71
C TRP A 138 -13.89 17.22 -2.41
N LEU A 139 -13.26 16.47 -1.51
CA LEU A 139 -11.84 16.66 -1.20
C LEU A 139 -10.98 16.42 -2.44
N PHE A 140 -11.26 15.38 -3.23
CA PHE A 140 -10.51 15.09 -4.45
C PHE A 140 -10.52 16.26 -5.43
N THR A 141 -11.66 16.95 -5.62
CA THR A 141 -11.72 18.10 -6.53
C THR A 141 -10.91 19.29 -6.02
N ARG A 142 -10.86 19.50 -4.69
CA ARG A 142 -9.95 20.47 -4.05
C ARG A 142 -8.48 20.14 -4.31
N LEU A 143 -8.12 18.85 -4.22
CA LEU A 143 -6.77 18.38 -4.52
C LEU A 143 -6.43 18.53 -6.01
N MET A 144 -7.40 18.37 -6.92
CA MET A 144 -7.21 18.65 -8.34
C MET A 144 -6.92 20.14 -8.58
N GLU A 145 -7.68 21.05 -7.96
CA GLU A 145 -7.45 22.50 -8.06
C GLU A 145 -6.06 22.91 -7.56
N LYS A 146 -5.52 22.20 -6.56
CA LYS A 146 -4.16 22.40 -6.02
C LYS A 146 -3.07 21.66 -6.79
N GLY A 147 -3.40 20.89 -7.82
CA GLY A 147 -2.44 20.08 -8.59
C GLY A 147 -1.92 18.83 -7.88
N LEU A 148 -2.48 18.48 -6.71
CA LEU A 148 -2.14 17.30 -5.92
C LEU A 148 -2.82 16.02 -6.42
N ALA A 149 -3.93 16.15 -7.14
CA ALA A 149 -4.57 15.05 -7.87
C ALA A 149 -4.38 15.26 -9.38
N TYR A 150 -3.85 14.26 -10.09
CA TYR A 150 -3.53 14.39 -11.52
C TYR A 150 -3.66 13.06 -12.26
N LYS A 151 -3.87 13.12 -13.58
CA LYS A 151 -3.96 11.95 -14.47
C LYS A 151 -2.65 11.77 -15.23
N LYS A 152 -2.13 10.55 -15.32
CA LYS A 152 -0.99 10.18 -16.18
C LYS A 152 -1.13 8.74 -16.69
N THR A 153 -0.56 8.47 -17.86
CA THR A 153 -0.28 7.09 -18.29
C THR A 153 0.81 6.52 -17.40
N ALA A 154 0.56 5.34 -16.83
CA ALA A 154 1.55 4.62 -16.04
C ALA A 154 1.55 3.14 -16.42
N THR A 155 2.71 2.51 -16.33
CA THR A 155 2.80 1.05 -16.25
C THR A 155 2.26 0.62 -14.89
N VAL A 156 1.20 -0.18 -14.90
CA VAL A 156 0.46 -0.59 -13.72
C VAL A 156 0.53 -2.09 -13.52
N ASN A 157 0.39 -2.50 -12.26
CA ASN A 157 0.23 -3.90 -11.87
C ASN A 157 -1.19 -4.33 -12.19
N TRP A 158 -1.37 -5.22 -13.16
CA TRP A 158 -2.67 -5.74 -13.55
C TRP A 158 -2.87 -7.16 -13.00
N ASP A 159 -3.92 -7.36 -12.21
CA ASP A 159 -4.33 -8.70 -11.80
C ASP A 159 -5.25 -9.30 -12.87
N PRO A 160 -4.85 -10.38 -13.57
CA PRO A 160 -5.67 -10.97 -14.63
C PRO A 160 -6.87 -11.77 -14.10
N VAL A 161 -6.90 -12.13 -12.82
CA VAL A 161 -8.04 -12.81 -12.19
C VAL A 161 -9.04 -11.78 -11.67
N ASP A 162 -8.56 -10.79 -10.91
CA ASP A 162 -9.39 -9.70 -10.42
C ASP A 162 -9.71 -8.65 -11.50
N GLN A 163 -9.11 -8.73 -12.71
CA GLN A 163 -9.34 -7.81 -13.83
C GLN A 163 -9.26 -6.34 -13.40
N THR A 164 -8.21 -6.00 -12.64
CA THR A 164 -8.05 -4.66 -12.07
C THR A 164 -6.59 -4.29 -11.85
N VAL A 165 -6.35 -2.99 -11.75
CA VAL A 165 -5.07 -2.46 -11.31
C VAL A 165 -4.91 -2.60 -9.81
N LEU A 166 -3.72 -3.04 -9.40
CA LEU A 166 -3.25 -3.08 -8.03
C LEU A 166 -2.24 -1.96 -7.78
N ALA A 167 -2.29 -1.33 -6.61
CA ALA A 167 -1.18 -0.50 -6.14
C ALA A 167 0.08 -1.35 -5.93
N ASN A 168 1.26 -0.74 -5.88
CA ASN A 168 2.51 -1.48 -5.62
C ASN A 168 2.44 -2.24 -4.29
N GLU A 169 1.82 -1.62 -3.31
CA GLU A 169 1.59 -2.16 -1.97
C GLU A 169 0.59 -3.34 -1.95
N GLN A 170 -0.17 -3.54 -3.02
CA GLN A 170 -1.15 -4.62 -3.18
C GLN A 170 -0.56 -5.83 -3.97
N VAL A 171 0.73 -5.79 -4.33
CA VAL A 171 1.46 -6.91 -4.93
C VAL A 171 2.39 -7.52 -3.89
N ILE A 172 2.21 -8.81 -3.60
CA ILE A 172 3.02 -9.55 -2.62
C ILE A 172 3.72 -10.67 -3.37
N ASP A 173 5.05 -10.66 -3.39
CA ASP A 173 5.89 -11.65 -4.09
C ASP A 173 5.46 -11.85 -5.56
N GLY A 174 5.28 -10.73 -6.28
CA GLY A 174 4.87 -10.70 -7.70
C GLY A 174 3.42 -11.11 -7.98
N LYS A 175 2.65 -11.40 -6.93
CA LYS A 175 1.28 -11.89 -7.04
C LYS A 175 0.28 -10.92 -6.44
N GLY A 176 -0.93 -10.92 -6.98
CA GLY A 176 -2.03 -10.16 -6.40
C GLY A 176 -2.29 -10.62 -4.96
N TRP A 177 -2.32 -9.69 -4.01
CA TRP A 177 -2.43 -10.01 -2.57
C TRP A 177 -3.69 -10.82 -2.18
N ARG A 178 -4.73 -10.79 -3.03
CA ARG A 178 -5.98 -11.55 -2.86
C ARG A 178 -6.01 -12.79 -3.75
N SER A 179 -5.88 -12.61 -5.06
CA SER A 179 -6.03 -13.68 -6.07
C SER A 179 -4.90 -14.72 -6.02
N GLY A 180 -3.70 -14.30 -5.62
CA GLY A 180 -2.47 -15.09 -5.77
C GLY A 180 -2.03 -15.29 -7.23
N ALA A 181 -2.70 -14.63 -8.19
CA ALA A 181 -2.33 -14.66 -9.60
C ALA A 181 -1.06 -13.87 -9.85
N VAL A 182 -0.26 -14.30 -10.83
CA VAL A 182 0.90 -13.54 -11.29
C VAL A 182 0.39 -12.26 -11.94
N VAL A 183 0.93 -11.12 -11.49
CA VAL A 183 0.57 -9.79 -11.98
C VAL A 183 1.16 -9.55 -13.37
N GLU A 184 0.37 -8.98 -14.28
CA GLU A 184 0.81 -8.54 -15.61
C GLU A 184 1.16 -7.05 -15.60
N LYS A 185 2.05 -6.61 -16.49
CA LYS A 185 2.25 -5.18 -16.77
C LYS A 185 1.27 -4.70 -17.83
N ARG A 186 0.60 -3.57 -17.59
CA ARG A 186 -0.20 -2.85 -18.61
C ARG A 186 0.07 -1.36 -18.55
N GLU A 187 -0.07 -0.67 -19.68
CA GLU A 187 -0.07 0.79 -19.70
C GLU A 187 -1.51 1.29 -19.67
N ILE A 188 -1.87 2.01 -18.60
CA ILE A 188 -3.22 2.51 -18.38
C ILE A 188 -3.12 3.95 -17.87
N GLU A 189 -3.99 4.83 -18.37
CA GLU A 189 -4.17 6.17 -17.79
C GLU A 189 -4.88 6.06 -16.44
N GLN A 190 -4.28 6.61 -15.39
CA GLN A 190 -4.83 6.57 -14.03
C GLN A 190 -4.72 7.91 -13.31
N TRP A 191 -5.57 8.09 -12.30
CA TRP A 191 -5.48 9.18 -11.34
C TRP A 191 -4.51 8.83 -10.20
N PHE A 192 -3.68 9.81 -9.86
CA PHE A 192 -2.69 9.74 -8.80
C PHE A 192 -2.85 10.88 -7.81
N LEU A 193 -2.54 10.62 -6.55
CA LEU A 193 -2.29 11.65 -5.54
C LEU A 193 -0.78 11.84 -5.34
N ARG A 194 -0.34 13.11 -5.32
CA ARG A 194 1.06 13.53 -5.06
C ARG A 194 1.45 13.37 -3.60
N ILE A 195 1.41 12.15 -3.09
CA ILE A 195 1.93 11.85 -1.75
C ILE A 195 3.44 12.13 -1.65
N THR A 196 4.17 12.09 -2.77
CA THR A 196 5.61 12.40 -2.80
C THR A 196 5.93 13.85 -2.44
N ASP A 197 5.03 14.80 -2.68
CA ASP A 197 5.17 16.19 -2.23
C ASP A 197 5.20 16.30 -0.70
N TYR A 198 4.66 15.30 0.01
CA TYR A 198 4.65 15.18 1.47
C TYR A 198 5.69 14.20 2.01
N ALA A 199 6.53 13.60 1.16
CA ALA A 199 7.42 12.50 1.57
C ALA A 199 8.41 12.90 2.68
N GLN A 200 8.98 14.10 2.60
CA GLN A 200 9.89 14.62 3.62
C GLN A 200 9.15 14.84 4.95
N GLU A 201 7.97 15.46 4.92
CA GLU A 201 7.19 15.72 6.12
C GLU A 201 6.72 14.41 6.78
N LEU A 202 6.27 13.44 5.98
CA LEU A 202 5.90 12.11 6.44
C LEU A 202 7.09 11.38 7.08
N LEU A 203 8.31 11.59 6.58
CA LEU A 203 9.51 11.00 7.15
C LEU A 203 9.94 11.70 8.46
N ASP A 204 9.93 13.02 8.49
CA ASP A 204 10.37 13.78 9.66
C ASP A 204 9.41 13.57 10.84
N ASP A 205 8.11 13.47 10.57
CA ASP A 205 7.12 13.32 11.63
C ASP A 205 6.97 11.89 12.13
N VAL A 206 7.32 10.86 11.35
CA VAL A 206 7.29 9.47 11.87
C VAL A 206 8.32 9.27 12.99
N GLU A 207 9.41 10.03 13.01
CA GLU A 207 10.38 10.03 14.12
C GLU A 207 9.79 10.56 15.42
N LYS A 208 8.85 11.50 15.34
CA LYS A 208 8.24 12.16 16.51
C LYS A 208 7.12 11.34 17.16
N LEU A 209 6.72 10.23 16.54
CA LEU A 209 5.64 9.36 17.00
C LEU A 209 6.12 8.37 18.08
N ASP A 210 6.43 8.89 19.27
CA ASP A 210 6.93 8.08 20.40
C ASP A 210 5.91 7.04 20.90
N GLY A 211 4.62 7.25 20.66
CA GLY A 211 3.54 6.30 20.96
C GLY A 211 3.41 5.16 19.94
N TRP A 212 4.27 5.09 18.93
CA TRP A 212 4.23 4.06 17.88
C TRP A 212 5.32 3.00 18.03
N PRO A 213 5.06 1.73 17.70
CA PRO A 213 6.08 0.69 17.73
C PRO A 213 7.22 0.99 16.76
N ASP A 214 8.47 0.80 17.21
CA ASP A 214 9.69 1.02 16.40
C ASP A 214 9.69 0.24 15.08
N GLN A 215 9.10 -0.95 15.08
CA GLN A 215 8.94 -1.77 13.89
C GLN A 215 8.11 -1.04 12.82
N VAL A 216 6.98 -0.43 13.20
CA VAL A 216 6.12 0.30 12.26
C VAL A 216 6.81 1.55 11.74
N ARG A 217 7.45 2.33 12.63
CA ARG A 217 8.23 3.52 12.25
C ARG A 217 9.33 3.16 11.25
N THR A 218 10.06 2.06 11.51
CA THR A 218 11.12 1.56 10.64
C THR A 218 10.58 1.08 9.28
N MET A 219 9.44 0.38 9.26
CA MET A 219 8.80 -0.02 8.02
C MET A 219 8.41 1.20 7.16
N GLN A 220 7.85 2.26 7.78
CA GLN A 220 7.53 3.49 7.05
C GLN A 220 8.77 4.24 6.57
N ARG A 221 9.83 4.38 7.38
CA ARG A 221 11.11 4.97 6.92
C ARG A 221 11.67 4.26 5.70
N ASN A 222 11.73 2.93 5.76
CA ASN A 222 12.27 2.10 4.68
C ASN A 222 11.39 2.15 3.43
N TRP A 223 10.07 2.32 3.61
CA TRP A 223 9.14 2.48 2.49
C TRP A 223 9.26 3.85 1.83
N ILE A 224 9.32 4.92 2.64
CA ILE A 224 9.53 6.29 2.14
C ILE A 224 10.89 6.38 1.44
N GLY A 225 11.91 5.76 2.03
CA GLY A 225 13.21 5.50 1.41
C GLY A 225 13.87 6.76 0.89
N ARG A 226 14.09 7.75 1.76
CA ARG A 226 14.82 8.97 1.41
C ARG A 226 16.29 8.64 1.16
N SER A 227 16.81 9.18 0.07
CA SER A 227 18.19 9.07 -0.34
C SER A 227 18.70 10.43 -0.77
N GLU A 228 19.89 10.80 -0.29
CA GLU A 228 20.62 11.96 -0.79
C GLU A 228 21.70 11.47 -1.74
N GLY A 229 21.81 12.13 -2.89
CA GLY A 229 22.74 11.71 -3.92
C GLY A 229 23.03 12.83 -4.90
N VAL A 230 23.60 12.44 -6.02
CA VAL A 230 23.91 13.35 -7.12
C VAL A 230 23.26 12.81 -8.37
N GLU A 231 22.52 13.69 -9.04
CA GLU A 231 22.12 13.50 -10.43
C GLU A 231 23.24 14.04 -11.31
N MET A 232 23.64 13.27 -12.33
CA MET A 232 24.72 13.63 -13.24
C MET A 232 24.40 13.21 -14.67
N SER A 233 25.00 13.92 -15.63
CA SER A 233 24.79 13.72 -17.06
C SER A 233 26.02 13.06 -17.70
N PHE A 234 25.80 11.90 -18.30
CA PHE A 234 26.78 11.22 -19.16
C PHE A 234 26.45 11.55 -20.61
N GLY A 235 27.39 12.12 -21.38
CA GLY A 235 27.18 12.32 -22.82
C GLY A 235 27.10 10.98 -23.55
N ILE A 236 26.40 10.89 -24.68
CA ILE A 236 26.47 9.71 -25.55
C ILE A 236 27.54 9.97 -26.63
N GLU A 237 28.45 9.02 -26.82
CA GLU A 237 29.50 9.14 -27.84
C GLU A 237 28.87 9.31 -29.24
N ASP A 238 29.44 10.19 -30.05
CA ASP A 238 28.95 10.56 -31.38
C ASP A 238 27.49 11.09 -31.44
N SER A 239 26.98 11.62 -30.32
CA SER A 239 25.64 12.22 -30.22
C SER A 239 25.64 13.48 -29.35
N ASP A 240 24.66 14.37 -29.57
CA ASP A 240 24.35 15.50 -28.68
C ASP A 240 23.43 15.07 -27.52
N GLU A 241 22.98 13.83 -27.50
CA GLU A 241 22.17 13.26 -26.42
C GLU A 241 22.99 13.03 -25.15
N SER A 242 22.31 13.01 -24.02
CA SER A 242 22.91 12.67 -22.73
C SER A 242 21.99 11.80 -21.90
N LEU A 243 22.61 11.01 -21.03
CA LEU A 243 21.96 10.09 -20.12
C LEU A 243 22.09 10.64 -18.69
N THR A 244 20.96 11.02 -18.12
CA THR A 244 20.88 11.44 -16.73
C THR A 244 20.92 10.21 -15.82
N ILE A 245 21.69 10.24 -14.75
CA ILE A 245 21.86 9.15 -13.79
C ILE A 245 21.85 9.72 -12.38
N PHE A 246 21.17 9.03 -11.46
CA PHE A 246 21.23 9.33 -10.04
C PHE A 246 22.04 8.27 -9.28
N THR A 247 22.86 8.71 -8.31
CA THR A 247 23.58 7.81 -7.40
C THR A 247 23.70 8.40 -6.00
N THR A 248 23.62 7.52 -4.99
CA THR A 248 23.93 7.84 -3.58
C THR A 248 25.42 7.67 -3.26
N ARG A 249 26.21 7.18 -4.23
CA ARG A 249 27.65 6.93 -4.13
C ARG A 249 28.45 7.72 -5.17
N PRO A 250 28.32 9.05 -5.25
CA PRO A 250 29.13 9.85 -6.16
C PRO A 250 30.63 9.74 -5.82
N ASP A 251 30.98 9.39 -4.59
CA ASP A 251 32.35 9.09 -4.16
C ASP A 251 33.02 7.97 -4.99
N THR A 252 32.23 7.12 -5.62
CA THR A 252 32.73 6.00 -6.43
C THR A 252 32.67 6.27 -7.93
N LEU A 253 32.30 7.49 -8.37
CA LEU A 253 32.11 7.86 -9.78
C LEU A 253 33.29 7.46 -10.66
N MET A 254 34.52 7.70 -10.20
CA MET A 254 35.74 7.40 -10.97
C MET A 254 35.97 5.89 -11.20
N GLY A 255 35.19 5.03 -10.53
CA GLY A 255 35.19 3.58 -10.68
C GLY A 255 34.19 3.06 -11.70
N VAL A 256 33.43 3.93 -12.37
CA VAL A 256 32.45 3.53 -13.38
C VAL A 256 33.14 2.83 -14.56
N THR A 257 32.67 1.64 -14.90
CA THR A 257 33.20 0.86 -16.04
C THR A 257 32.15 0.49 -17.08
N TYR A 258 30.86 0.67 -16.78
CA TYR A 258 29.76 0.62 -17.72
C TYR A 258 28.56 1.42 -17.20
N VAL A 259 27.58 1.65 -18.06
CA VAL A 259 26.29 2.23 -17.69
C VAL A 259 25.18 1.25 -18.04
N ALA A 260 24.16 1.15 -17.19
CA ALA A 260 23.01 0.30 -17.44
C ALA A 260 21.73 1.13 -17.55
N VAL A 261 20.89 0.81 -18.54
CA VAL A 261 19.57 1.41 -18.75
C VAL A 261 18.48 0.34 -18.66
N ALA A 262 17.27 0.76 -18.32
CA ALA A 262 16.09 -0.11 -18.34
C ALA A 262 15.82 -0.62 -19.78
N ALA A 263 15.22 -1.79 -19.90
CA ALA A 263 14.82 -2.35 -21.20
C ALA A 263 13.84 -1.43 -21.95
N GLU A 264 13.00 -0.70 -21.22
CA GLU A 264 12.04 0.25 -21.76
C GLU A 264 12.64 1.66 -22.00
N HIS A 265 13.93 1.87 -21.73
CA HIS A 265 14.58 3.17 -21.92
C HIS A 265 14.68 3.53 -23.42
N PRO A 266 14.50 4.81 -23.82
CA PRO A 266 14.55 5.22 -25.23
C PRO A 266 15.79 4.73 -25.99
N LEU A 267 16.97 4.75 -25.35
CA LEU A 267 18.21 4.22 -25.94
C LEU A 267 18.14 2.72 -26.23
N ALA A 268 17.55 1.92 -25.33
CA ALA A 268 17.40 0.48 -25.52
C ALA A 268 16.38 0.17 -26.63
N LEU A 269 15.29 0.94 -26.67
CA LEU A 269 14.28 0.82 -27.73
C LEU A 269 14.82 1.20 -29.11
N ALA A 270 15.60 2.28 -29.20
CA ALA A 270 16.26 2.68 -30.44
C ALA A 270 17.27 1.62 -30.92
N ALA A 271 18.06 1.06 -30.01
CA ALA A 271 18.98 -0.04 -30.33
C ALA A 271 18.24 -1.30 -30.80
N ALA A 272 17.08 -1.63 -30.19
CA ALA A 272 16.24 -2.75 -30.57
C ALA A 272 15.70 -2.68 -32.01
N GLU A 273 15.57 -1.49 -32.61
CA GLU A 273 15.15 -1.36 -34.01
C GLU A 273 16.15 -1.97 -34.99
N SER A 274 17.43 -2.02 -34.60
CA SER A 274 18.54 -2.47 -35.45
C SER A 274 19.23 -3.75 -34.97
N HIS A 275 19.03 -4.15 -33.71
CA HIS A 275 19.67 -5.30 -33.07
C HIS A 275 18.63 -6.33 -32.58
N PRO A 276 18.48 -7.49 -33.27
CA PRO A 276 17.46 -8.48 -32.94
C PRO A 276 17.59 -9.10 -31.53
N ASP A 277 18.80 -9.20 -31.01
CA ASP A 277 19.10 -9.65 -29.65
C ASP A 277 18.66 -8.65 -28.60
N VAL A 278 18.86 -7.34 -28.84
CA VAL A 278 18.30 -6.27 -27.99
C VAL A 278 16.78 -6.30 -28.01
N ALA A 279 16.16 -6.43 -29.19
CA ALA A 279 14.71 -6.54 -29.30
C ALA A 279 14.14 -7.74 -28.52
N ALA A 280 14.76 -8.92 -28.66
CA ALA A 280 14.37 -10.11 -27.92
C ALA A 280 14.50 -9.92 -26.40
N PHE A 281 15.56 -9.25 -25.94
CA PHE A 281 15.78 -8.97 -24.53
C PHE A 281 14.75 -7.97 -23.96
N VAL A 282 14.42 -6.92 -24.73
CA VAL A 282 13.37 -5.97 -24.37
C VAL A 282 12.02 -6.67 -24.22
N ASP A 283 11.68 -7.58 -25.14
CA ASP A 283 10.46 -8.36 -25.06
C ASP A 283 10.45 -9.36 -23.89
N GLU A 284 11.60 -9.96 -23.54
CA GLU A 284 11.75 -10.78 -22.33
C GLU A 284 11.43 -9.95 -21.07
N CYS A 285 11.97 -8.74 -20.96
CA CYS A 285 11.82 -7.88 -19.78
C CYS A 285 10.40 -7.33 -19.59
N LYS A 286 9.60 -7.21 -20.66
CA LYS A 286 8.18 -6.85 -20.58
C LYS A 286 7.36 -7.89 -19.79
N SER A 287 7.80 -9.13 -19.74
CA SER A 287 7.12 -10.24 -19.05
C SER A 287 7.63 -10.52 -17.62
N GLY A 288 8.67 -9.82 -17.17
CA GLY A 288 9.30 -10.02 -15.86
C GLY A 288 8.60 -9.32 -14.70
N GLY A 289 8.82 -9.83 -13.48
CA GLY A 289 8.32 -9.25 -12.22
C GLY A 289 8.85 -7.83 -11.97
N VAL A 290 8.09 -7.04 -11.20
CA VAL A 290 8.36 -5.61 -10.94
C VAL A 290 8.70 -5.30 -9.49
N SER A 291 8.56 -6.27 -8.59
CA SER A 291 8.91 -6.01 -7.20
C SER A 291 10.43 -5.99 -7.05
N GLU A 292 10.95 -5.02 -6.29
CA GLU A 292 12.38 -4.91 -6.02
C GLU A 292 12.95 -6.21 -5.41
N ALA A 293 12.16 -6.90 -4.58
CA ALA A 293 12.54 -8.18 -3.97
C ALA A 293 12.75 -9.31 -5.01
N GLU A 294 11.90 -9.36 -6.04
CA GLU A 294 12.10 -10.30 -7.16
C GLU A 294 13.33 -9.91 -7.97
N LEU A 295 13.48 -8.62 -8.30
CA LEU A 295 14.62 -8.13 -9.07
C LEU A 295 15.95 -8.38 -8.36
N GLU A 296 16.00 -8.28 -7.03
CA GLU A 296 17.19 -8.61 -6.24
C GLU A 296 17.58 -10.08 -6.32
N THR A 297 16.60 -10.99 -6.32
CA THR A 297 16.84 -12.45 -6.33
C THR A 297 16.97 -13.05 -7.72
N MET A 298 16.51 -12.35 -8.76
CA MET A 298 16.62 -12.78 -10.15
C MET A 298 18.07 -12.77 -10.65
N GLU A 299 18.36 -13.70 -11.57
CA GLU A 299 19.59 -13.67 -12.36
C GLU A 299 19.71 -12.34 -13.11
N LYS A 300 20.85 -11.66 -12.95
CA LYS A 300 21.12 -10.37 -13.57
C LYS A 300 21.48 -10.60 -15.03
N LYS A 301 20.60 -10.20 -15.94
CA LYS A 301 20.80 -10.34 -17.38
C LYS A 301 20.86 -8.97 -18.03
N GLY A 302 21.60 -8.88 -19.11
CA GLY A 302 21.67 -7.70 -19.96
C GLY A 302 22.27 -7.98 -21.33
N VAL A 303 22.15 -6.99 -22.19
CA VAL A 303 22.62 -6.99 -23.57
C VAL A 303 23.29 -5.64 -23.86
N ALA A 304 24.43 -5.66 -24.55
CA ALA A 304 25.12 -4.44 -24.96
C ALA A 304 24.29 -3.72 -26.02
N LEU A 305 24.25 -2.40 -25.97
CA LEU A 305 23.52 -1.58 -26.94
C LEU A 305 24.37 -1.12 -28.12
N ASP A 306 25.65 -1.53 -28.16
CA ASP A 306 26.66 -1.07 -29.13
C ASP A 306 26.81 0.46 -29.21
N ILE A 307 26.54 1.14 -28.10
CA ILE A 307 26.79 2.58 -27.88
C ILE A 307 27.61 2.77 -26.61
N ASN A 308 28.33 3.89 -26.54
CA ASN A 308 29.09 4.28 -25.37
C ASN A 308 28.54 5.56 -24.73
N ALA A 309 28.59 5.60 -23.41
CA ALA A 309 28.42 6.81 -22.62
C ALA A 309 29.80 7.40 -22.29
N LEU A 310 29.88 8.71 -22.17
CA LEU A 310 31.10 9.45 -21.84
C LEU A 310 31.09 9.78 -20.36
N HIS A 311 32.10 9.28 -19.63
CA HIS A 311 32.25 9.54 -18.21
C HIS A 311 32.33 11.05 -17.93
N PRO A 312 31.51 11.62 -17.02
CA PRO A 312 31.36 13.08 -16.89
C PRO A 312 32.64 13.80 -16.45
N VAL A 313 33.51 13.14 -15.67
CA VAL A 313 34.81 13.69 -15.25
C VAL A 313 35.92 13.40 -16.27
N THR A 314 36.22 12.12 -16.55
CA THR A 314 37.37 11.74 -17.38
C THR A 314 37.15 11.89 -18.89
N GLY A 315 35.90 11.85 -19.36
CA GLY A 315 35.56 11.78 -20.78
C GLY A 315 35.83 10.42 -21.42
N GLU A 316 36.22 9.40 -20.65
CA GLU A 316 36.42 8.04 -21.15
C GLU A 316 35.10 7.41 -21.57
N ALA A 317 35.11 6.70 -22.70
CA ALA A 317 33.97 5.96 -23.20
C ALA A 317 33.75 4.68 -22.36
N VAL A 318 32.52 4.49 -21.89
CA VAL A 318 32.08 3.29 -21.18
C VAL A 318 30.87 2.68 -21.88
N PRO A 319 30.80 1.35 -22.05
CA PRO A 319 29.71 0.70 -22.78
C PRO A 319 28.38 0.86 -22.06
N VAL A 320 27.30 0.98 -22.84
CA VAL A 320 25.92 1.00 -22.34
C VAL A 320 25.26 -0.37 -22.53
N TYR A 321 24.63 -0.87 -21.47
CA TYR A 321 23.87 -2.12 -21.45
C TYR A 321 22.40 -1.86 -21.16
N ALA A 322 21.49 -2.57 -21.83
CA ALA A 322 20.15 -2.77 -21.28
C ALA A 322 20.21 -3.90 -20.24
N ALA A 323 19.63 -3.68 -19.05
CA ALA A 323 19.69 -4.64 -17.95
C ALA A 323 18.33 -4.84 -17.28
N ASN A 324 18.02 -6.09 -16.90
CA ASN A 324 16.71 -6.47 -16.36
C ASN A 324 16.46 -5.97 -14.92
N PHE A 325 17.50 -5.50 -14.22
CA PHE A 325 17.41 -4.99 -12.86
C PHE A 325 17.33 -3.46 -12.78
N VAL A 326 17.37 -2.76 -13.93
CA VAL A 326 17.17 -1.31 -14.01
C VAL A 326 15.72 -1.04 -14.39
N LEU A 327 15.03 -0.22 -13.60
CA LEU A 327 13.60 0.06 -13.79
C LEU A 327 13.41 1.46 -14.36
N MET A 328 12.67 1.57 -15.48
CA MET A 328 12.31 2.87 -16.08
C MET A 328 11.51 3.76 -15.10
N SER A 329 10.76 3.12 -14.20
CA SER A 329 9.97 3.80 -13.18
C SER A 329 10.76 4.28 -11.95
N TYR A 330 12.08 4.06 -11.91
CA TYR A 330 12.95 4.47 -10.80
C TYR A 330 14.09 5.37 -11.29
N GLY A 331 14.21 6.56 -10.69
CA GLY A 331 15.15 7.59 -11.14
C GLY A 331 14.87 7.99 -12.60
N SER A 332 15.92 8.06 -13.40
CA SER A 332 15.86 8.34 -14.85
C SER A 332 15.67 7.08 -15.72
N GLY A 333 15.55 5.90 -15.11
CA GLY A 333 15.63 4.63 -15.85
C GLY A 333 17.04 4.25 -16.28
N ALA A 334 18.06 4.88 -15.69
CA ALA A 334 19.48 4.63 -15.96
C ALA A 334 20.32 4.72 -14.68
N VAL A 335 21.34 3.87 -14.58
CA VAL A 335 22.28 3.81 -13.45
C VAL A 335 23.71 3.69 -13.93
N MET A 336 24.63 4.37 -13.25
CA MET A 336 26.06 4.15 -13.45
C MET A 336 26.44 2.88 -12.69
N ALA A 337 27.31 2.07 -13.26
CA ALA A 337 27.72 0.83 -12.62
C ALA A 337 29.17 0.89 -12.17
N VAL A 338 29.39 0.56 -10.90
CA VAL A 338 30.70 0.62 -10.24
C VAL A 338 31.02 -0.74 -9.62
N PRO A 339 31.47 -1.73 -10.43
CA PRO A 339 31.66 -3.11 -9.97
C PRO A 339 32.64 -3.28 -8.80
N GLY A 340 33.55 -2.33 -8.58
CA GLY A 340 34.42 -2.37 -7.40
C GLY A 340 33.67 -2.17 -6.08
N HIS A 341 32.49 -1.56 -6.11
CA HIS A 341 31.82 -0.98 -4.93
C HIS A 341 30.30 -1.17 -4.85
N ASP A 342 29.66 -1.79 -5.85
CA ASP A 342 28.28 -2.30 -5.78
C ASP A 342 28.27 -3.79 -6.14
N GLN A 343 27.64 -4.62 -5.30
CA GLN A 343 27.65 -6.08 -5.43
C GLN A 343 26.88 -6.56 -6.67
N ARG A 344 25.79 -5.89 -7.04
CA ARG A 344 25.00 -6.25 -8.24
C ARG A 344 25.81 -5.95 -9.50
N ASP A 345 26.50 -4.80 -9.50
CA ASP A 345 27.38 -4.42 -10.60
C ASP A 345 28.59 -5.37 -10.70
N TRP A 346 29.10 -5.84 -9.56
CA TRP A 346 30.18 -6.82 -9.49
C TRP A 346 29.80 -8.16 -10.11
N GLU A 347 28.61 -8.66 -9.80
CA GLU A 347 28.06 -9.92 -10.33
C GLU A 347 27.85 -9.82 -11.83
N PHE A 348 27.19 -8.74 -12.28
CA PHE A 348 26.98 -8.48 -13.70
C PHE A 348 28.31 -8.34 -14.46
N ALA A 349 29.24 -7.54 -13.95
CA ALA A 349 30.56 -7.39 -14.57
C ALA A 349 31.32 -8.72 -14.68
N GLY A 350 31.20 -9.59 -13.67
CA GLY A 350 31.81 -10.92 -13.70
C GLY A 350 31.24 -11.80 -14.81
N GLN A 351 29.92 -11.77 -15.00
CA GLN A 351 29.22 -12.56 -16.03
C GLN A 351 29.56 -12.10 -17.44
N TYR A 352 29.71 -10.79 -17.65
CA TYR A 352 29.93 -10.17 -18.96
C TYR A 352 31.39 -9.82 -19.26
N GLY A 353 32.33 -10.14 -18.37
CA GLY A 353 33.76 -9.87 -18.54
C GLY A 353 34.11 -8.37 -18.50
N ILE A 354 33.30 -7.56 -17.82
CA ILE A 354 33.49 -6.11 -17.70
C ILE A 354 34.54 -5.83 -16.61
N PRO A 355 35.45 -4.85 -16.79
CA PRO A 355 36.46 -4.53 -15.80
C PRO A 355 35.87 -4.12 -14.44
N ARG A 356 36.52 -4.56 -13.36
CA ARG A 356 36.22 -4.16 -11.99
C ARG A 356 37.31 -3.21 -11.50
N LYS A 357 36.97 -1.94 -11.30
CA LYS A 357 37.92 -0.89 -10.91
C LYS A 357 37.71 -0.53 -9.44
N GLN A 358 38.75 -0.70 -8.63
CA GLN A 358 38.75 -0.24 -7.24
C GLN A 358 39.12 1.24 -7.15
N VAL A 359 38.24 2.04 -6.55
CA VAL A 359 38.46 3.46 -6.25
C VAL A 359 38.33 3.81 -4.77
N ILE A 360 37.74 2.94 -3.95
CA ILE A 360 37.68 3.07 -2.49
C ILE A 360 38.58 2.05 -1.82
N PHE A 361 39.35 2.49 -0.84
CA PHE A 361 40.27 1.68 -0.05
C PHE A 361 39.93 1.82 1.43
N SER A 362 40.15 0.75 2.20
CA SER A 362 39.99 0.77 3.66
C SER A 362 40.94 1.80 4.29
N THR A 363 40.47 2.46 5.36
CA THR A 363 41.26 3.46 6.08
C THR A 363 42.31 2.84 7.01
N ASP A 364 42.14 1.57 7.38
CA ASP A 364 43.07 0.81 8.21
C ASP A 364 44.11 0.01 7.39
N GLY A 365 44.03 0.08 6.06
CA GLY A 365 44.93 -0.64 5.14
C GLY A 365 44.63 -2.13 5.01
N SER A 366 43.51 -2.62 5.54
CA SER A 366 43.00 -3.98 5.28
C SER A 366 42.73 -4.21 3.79
N ALA A 367 42.88 -5.45 3.32
CA ALA A 367 42.59 -5.80 1.95
C ALA A 367 41.07 -5.72 1.67
N CYS A 368 40.68 -5.00 0.61
CA CYS A 368 39.29 -4.81 0.23
C CYS A 368 38.66 -6.01 -0.51
N GLY A 369 39.46 -6.91 -1.07
CA GLY A 369 38.97 -8.18 -1.63
C GLY A 369 38.08 -8.06 -2.87
N ILE A 370 38.26 -7.04 -3.73
CA ILE A 370 37.38 -6.78 -4.88
C ILE A 370 37.35 -7.90 -5.94
N GLU A 371 38.30 -8.84 -5.89
CA GLU A 371 38.32 -10.02 -6.75
C GLU A 371 37.30 -11.09 -6.31
N GLU A 372 36.86 -11.06 -5.05
CA GLU A 372 35.95 -12.03 -4.44
C GLU A 372 34.51 -11.49 -4.30
N ALA A 373 34.36 -10.21 -3.97
CA ALA A 373 33.07 -9.52 -3.84
C ALA A 373 33.27 -7.99 -3.96
N ALA A 374 32.21 -7.22 -4.18
CA ALA A 374 32.31 -5.76 -4.16
C ALA A 374 32.70 -5.23 -2.77
N TYR A 375 33.56 -4.21 -2.72
CA TYR A 375 33.87 -3.50 -1.49
C TYR A 375 32.88 -2.35 -1.28
N VAL A 376 31.79 -2.63 -0.54
CA VAL A 376 30.66 -1.70 -0.37
C VAL A 376 30.87 -0.63 0.71
N GLU A 377 31.83 -0.85 1.60
CA GLU A 377 32.13 0.06 2.70
C GLU A 377 32.67 1.42 2.22
N LYS A 378 32.49 2.45 3.05
CA LYS A 378 33.09 3.78 2.83
C LYS A 378 34.56 3.76 3.24
N GLY A 379 35.38 4.60 2.59
CA GLY A 379 36.82 4.59 2.81
C GLY A 379 37.53 5.80 2.21
N GLU A 380 38.80 5.63 1.87
CA GLU A 380 39.64 6.64 1.22
C GLU A 380 39.66 6.42 -0.30
N LEU A 381 39.54 7.50 -1.07
CA LEU A 381 39.59 7.46 -2.52
C LEU A 381 41.03 7.33 -3.04
N LYS A 382 41.25 6.40 -3.96
CA LYS A 382 42.47 6.30 -4.79
C LYS A 382 42.07 5.95 -6.22
N ASN A 383 42.94 6.18 -7.19
CA ASN A 383 42.63 5.97 -8.62
C ASN A 383 41.47 6.85 -9.12
N SER A 384 41.29 8.02 -8.49
CA SER A 384 40.20 8.97 -8.65
C SER A 384 40.67 10.37 -9.06
N GLY A 385 41.94 10.52 -9.46
CA GLY A 385 42.46 11.76 -10.03
C GLY A 385 42.54 12.88 -9.01
N GLU A 386 41.87 14.00 -9.25
CA GLU A 386 41.88 15.16 -8.34
C GLU A 386 41.21 14.90 -6.98
N PHE A 387 40.46 13.79 -6.87
CA PHE A 387 39.77 13.39 -5.64
C PHE A 387 40.56 12.39 -4.78
N ASP A 388 41.77 12.00 -5.20
CA ASP A 388 42.62 11.07 -4.44
C ASP A 388 42.96 11.62 -3.03
N GLY A 389 42.90 10.73 -2.04
CA GLY A 389 43.20 11.03 -0.63
C GLY A 389 42.04 11.63 0.17
N LEU A 390 40.88 11.88 -0.44
CA LEU A 390 39.66 12.24 0.27
C LEU A 390 39.00 10.99 0.87
N ASP A 391 38.36 11.12 2.03
CA ASP A 391 37.41 10.10 2.50
C ASP A 391 36.08 10.19 1.74
N SER A 392 35.30 9.11 1.69
CA SER A 392 34.05 9.02 0.95
C SER A 392 33.06 10.16 1.22
N ASN A 393 33.00 10.71 2.45
CA ASN A 393 32.07 11.81 2.74
C ASN A 393 32.61 13.13 2.18
N ALA A 394 33.90 13.43 2.37
CA ALA A 394 34.52 14.60 1.76
C ALA A 394 34.50 14.52 0.22
N ALA A 395 34.70 13.32 -0.34
CA ALA A 395 34.65 13.05 -1.77
C ALA A 395 33.25 13.22 -2.36
N PHE A 396 32.20 12.82 -1.62
CA PHE A 396 30.82 13.08 -2.02
C PHE A 396 30.64 14.57 -2.33
N ASP A 397 31.04 15.43 -1.39
CA ASP A 397 30.89 16.87 -1.54
C ASP A 397 31.77 17.47 -2.64
N ALA A 398 33.03 17.03 -2.72
CA ALA A 398 33.97 17.50 -3.72
C ALA A 398 33.52 17.16 -5.15
N ILE A 399 33.10 15.92 -5.39
CA ILE A 399 32.63 15.45 -6.70
C ILE A 399 31.31 16.12 -7.07
N ALA A 400 30.36 16.22 -6.14
CA ALA A 400 29.10 16.90 -6.38
C ALA A 400 29.31 18.37 -6.76
N SER A 401 30.14 19.09 -6.02
CA SER A 401 30.47 20.49 -6.32
C SER A 401 31.26 20.65 -7.62
N TRP A 402 32.12 19.70 -7.97
CA TRP A 402 32.80 19.68 -9.26
C TRP A 402 31.80 19.53 -10.41
N LEU A 403 30.85 18.58 -10.30
CA LEU A 403 29.82 18.35 -11.31
C LEU A 403 28.91 19.58 -11.49
N GLU A 404 28.51 20.21 -10.40
CA GLU A 404 27.72 21.46 -10.41
C GLU A 404 28.45 22.60 -11.11
N ALA A 405 29.73 22.81 -10.77
CA ALA A 405 30.55 23.88 -11.36
C ALA A 405 30.77 23.71 -12.88
N HIS A 406 30.72 22.47 -13.37
CA HIS A 406 30.86 22.15 -14.78
C HIS A 406 29.52 21.95 -15.51
N GLY A 407 28.39 22.16 -14.84
CA GLY A 407 27.06 21.97 -15.43
C GLY A 407 26.77 20.51 -15.81
N LYS A 408 27.42 19.54 -15.15
CA LYS A 408 27.32 18.11 -15.42
C LYS A 408 26.53 17.33 -14.36
N GLY A 409 26.00 18.01 -13.34
CA GLY A 409 25.18 17.39 -12.32
C GLY A 409 24.77 18.35 -11.21
N SER A 410 23.93 17.85 -10.30
CA SER A 410 23.49 18.58 -9.10
C SER A 410 23.17 17.60 -7.97
N ARG A 411 23.33 18.04 -6.71
CA ARG A 411 22.80 17.28 -5.56
C ARG A 411 21.28 17.18 -5.66
N GLN A 412 20.76 15.98 -5.40
CA GLN A 412 19.33 15.69 -5.43
C GLN A 412 18.92 14.86 -4.22
N VAL A 413 17.70 15.08 -3.75
CA VAL A 413 17.03 14.22 -2.78
C VAL A 413 16.01 13.38 -3.54
N ASN A 414 16.13 12.07 -3.43
CA ASN A 414 15.19 11.13 -4.04
C ASN A 414 14.49 10.31 -2.97
N PHE A 415 13.24 9.96 -3.25
CA PHE A 415 12.43 9.10 -2.40
C PHE A 415 12.10 7.81 -3.15
N ARG A 416 12.11 6.69 -2.43
CA ARG A 416 11.58 5.41 -2.93
C ARG A 416 10.07 5.45 -3.07
N LEU A 417 9.39 6.23 -2.22
CA LEU A 417 7.95 6.44 -2.27
C LEU A 417 7.52 6.93 -3.66
N ARG A 418 6.43 6.37 -4.17
CA ARG A 418 5.80 6.80 -5.41
C ARG A 418 4.46 7.45 -5.13
N ASP A 419 3.99 8.23 -6.10
CA ASP A 419 2.64 8.76 -6.05
C ASP A 419 1.59 7.66 -5.97
N TRP A 420 0.54 7.91 -5.22
CA TRP A 420 -0.48 6.92 -4.93
C TRP A 420 -1.50 6.86 -6.07
N GLY A 421 -1.50 5.76 -6.83
CA GLY A 421 -2.51 5.49 -7.86
C GLY A 421 -3.84 5.12 -7.23
N VAL A 422 -4.84 6.00 -7.36
CA VAL A 422 -6.16 5.87 -6.70
C VAL A 422 -7.25 5.31 -7.62
N SER A 423 -7.02 5.21 -8.93
CA SER A 423 -8.01 4.66 -9.88
C SER A 423 -8.10 3.15 -9.86
N ARG A 424 -9.32 2.61 -9.82
CA ARG A 424 -9.61 1.18 -9.96
C ARG A 424 -10.67 0.98 -11.05
N GLN A 425 -10.43 0.00 -11.93
CA GLN A 425 -11.36 -0.37 -13.01
C GLN A 425 -12.43 -1.35 -12.50
N ARG A 426 -13.00 -1.05 -11.33
CA ARG A 426 -13.99 -1.88 -10.62
C ARG A 426 -15.26 -1.08 -10.36
N TYR A 427 -16.33 -1.79 -10.03
CA TYR A 427 -17.65 -1.22 -9.85
C TYR A 427 -17.88 -0.73 -8.43
N TRP A 428 -17.59 -1.59 -7.46
CA TRP A 428 -17.96 -1.37 -6.07
C TRP A 428 -16.94 -0.48 -5.36
N GLY A 429 -16.96 0.81 -5.69
CA GLY A 429 -16.12 1.86 -5.12
C GLY A 429 -16.75 3.24 -5.34
N CYS A 430 -16.23 4.26 -4.65
CA CYS A 430 -16.69 5.63 -4.86
C CYS A 430 -16.35 6.11 -6.29
N PRO A 431 -17.32 6.58 -7.09
CA PRO A 431 -17.04 7.14 -8.42
C PRO A 431 -16.09 8.33 -8.34
N ILE A 432 -15.07 8.36 -9.21
CA ILE A 432 -14.16 9.50 -9.30
C ILE A 432 -14.94 10.71 -9.85
N PRO A 433 -14.94 11.87 -9.19
CA PRO A 433 -15.80 13.00 -9.51
C PRO A 433 -15.25 13.86 -10.65
N VAL A 434 -14.94 13.24 -11.80
CA VAL A 434 -14.38 13.90 -12.98
C VAL A 434 -15.29 13.74 -14.18
N ILE A 435 -15.36 14.79 -14.98
CA ILE A 435 -16.01 14.83 -16.28
C ILE A 435 -14.94 15.01 -17.36
N HIS A 436 -14.99 14.15 -18.36
CA HIS A 436 -14.24 14.24 -19.61
C HIS A 436 -15.02 15.13 -20.58
N ALA A 437 -14.48 16.32 -20.84
CA ALA A 437 -15.10 17.28 -21.73
C ALA A 437 -14.87 16.90 -23.21
N ALA A 438 -15.74 17.37 -24.09
CA ALA A 438 -15.66 17.10 -25.54
C ALA A 438 -14.39 17.65 -26.21
N ASP A 439 -13.69 18.60 -25.57
CA ASP A 439 -12.42 19.17 -26.02
C ASP A 439 -11.19 18.35 -25.58
N GLY A 440 -11.40 17.23 -24.86
CA GLY A 440 -10.35 16.36 -24.34
C GLY A 440 -9.79 16.78 -22.97
N SER A 441 -10.31 17.86 -22.37
CA SER A 441 -9.92 18.26 -21.02
C SER A 441 -10.68 17.48 -19.93
N ASN A 442 -10.12 17.47 -18.72
CA ASN A 442 -10.74 16.90 -17.53
C ASN A 442 -11.14 18.02 -16.58
N ARG A 443 -12.38 18.01 -16.09
CA ARG A 443 -12.88 18.97 -15.10
C ARG A 443 -13.57 18.26 -13.93
N PRO A 444 -13.59 18.86 -12.72
CA PRO A 444 -14.43 18.38 -11.63
C PRO A 444 -15.91 18.25 -12.02
N ALA A 445 -16.61 17.29 -11.43
CA ALA A 445 -18.06 17.22 -11.51
C ALA A 445 -18.72 18.38 -10.76
N ASP A 446 -19.88 18.82 -11.25
CA ASP A 446 -20.58 20.02 -10.74
C ASP A 446 -21.44 19.75 -9.50
N GLU A 447 -21.87 18.49 -9.31
CA GLU A 447 -22.76 18.08 -8.22
C GLU A 447 -22.22 16.83 -7.50
N PHE A 448 -22.32 16.84 -6.16
CA PHE A 448 -21.96 15.71 -5.31
C PHE A 448 -23.17 15.23 -4.49
N PRO A 449 -23.32 13.92 -4.30
CA PRO A 449 -22.44 12.86 -4.78
C PRO A 449 -22.62 12.56 -6.28
N VAL A 450 -21.52 12.22 -6.97
CA VAL A 450 -21.64 11.36 -8.16
C VAL A 450 -22.06 9.98 -7.67
N GLN A 451 -23.34 9.67 -7.82
CA GLN A 451 -23.93 8.51 -7.16
C GLN A 451 -23.63 7.20 -7.89
N LEU A 452 -23.13 6.20 -7.17
CA LEU A 452 -22.97 4.85 -7.71
C LEU A 452 -24.35 4.19 -7.84
N PRO A 453 -24.75 3.68 -9.01
CA PRO A 453 -26.00 2.93 -9.15
C PRO A 453 -25.90 1.61 -8.38
N GLU A 454 -26.77 1.31 -7.41
CA GLU A 454 -26.63 0.13 -6.52
C GLU A 454 -27.32 -1.16 -7.03
N ASP A 455 -28.33 -1.05 -7.89
CA ASP A 455 -29.08 -2.21 -8.43
C ASP A 455 -28.37 -2.80 -9.66
N VAL A 456 -27.12 -3.22 -9.46
CA VAL A 456 -26.26 -3.78 -10.52
C VAL A 456 -25.70 -5.13 -10.08
N ILE A 457 -25.88 -6.13 -10.93
CA ILE A 457 -25.25 -7.45 -10.77
C ILE A 457 -23.98 -7.48 -11.60
N VAL A 458 -22.84 -7.70 -10.93
CA VAL A 458 -21.53 -7.78 -11.56
C VAL A 458 -21.25 -9.23 -11.99
N ASP A 459 -20.72 -9.42 -13.20
CA ASP A 459 -20.45 -10.74 -13.80
C ASP A 459 -18.96 -11.14 -13.80
N GLY A 460 -18.09 -10.25 -13.28
CA GLY A 460 -16.64 -10.45 -13.22
C GLY A 460 -15.90 -10.06 -14.50
N SER A 461 -16.58 -9.56 -15.54
CA SER A 461 -15.94 -9.16 -16.80
C SER A 461 -15.38 -7.72 -16.78
N GLY A 462 -14.98 -7.22 -15.60
CA GLY A 462 -14.60 -5.82 -15.36
C GLY A 462 -15.77 -4.90 -14.98
N SER A 463 -15.48 -3.62 -14.68
CA SER A 463 -16.50 -2.65 -14.24
C SER A 463 -17.64 -2.50 -15.26
N PRO A 464 -18.92 -2.63 -14.85
CA PRO A 464 -20.08 -2.40 -15.69
C PRO A 464 -20.30 -0.90 -15.97
N LEU A 465 -19.71 0.02 -15.19
CA LEU A 465 -19.90 1.47 -15.39
C LEU A 465 -19.51 1.92 -16.82
N LYS A 466 -18.46 1.31 -17.39
CA LYS A 466 -18.02 1.54 -18.79
C LYS A 466 -19.04 1.10 -19.85
N ARG A 467 -20.06 0.33 -19.45
CA ARG A 467 -21.12 -0.24 -20.30
C ARG A 467 -22.50 0.30 -19.94
N MET A 468 -22.57 1.36 -19.12
CA MET A 468 -23.82 1.98 -18.65
C MET A 468 -23.93 3.42 -19.16
N PRO A 469 -24.36 3.65 -20.42
CA PRO A 469 -24.53 4.99 -20.98
C PRO A 469 -25.38 5.91 -20.10
N GLU A 470 -26.38 5.36 -19.40
CA GLU A 470 -27.22 6.06 -18.43
C GLU A 470 -26.47 6.62 -17.22
N PHE A 471 -25.28 6.09 -16.91
CA PHE A 471 -24.39 6.60 -15.89
C PHE A 471 -23.37 7.58 -16.48
N TYR A 472 -22.63 7.17 -17.51
CA TYR A 472 -21.48 7.93 -17.97
C TYR A 472 -21.80 9.02 -19.00
N GLN A 473 -22.85 8.91 -19.82
CA GLN A 473 -23.14 9.92 -20.85
C GLN A 473 -23.90 11.12 -20.26
N LEU A 474 -23.35 12.32 -20.46
CA LEU A 474 -24.00 13.58 -20.12
C LEU A 474 -24.61 14.23 -21.39
N SER A 475 -25.56 15.15 -21.20
CA SER A 475 -26.42 15.68 -22.27
C SER A 475 -25.70 16.53 -23.33
N ASP A 476 -24.50 17.00 -23.04
CA ASP A 476 -23.65 17.87 -23.84
C ASP A 476 -22.53 17.13 -24.58
N GLY A 477 -22.52 15.79 -24.52
CA GLY A 477 -21.46 14.96 -25.11
C GLY A 477 -20.23 14.84 -24.23
N GLU A 478 -20.29 15.33 -22.98
CA GLU A 478 -19.32 15.03 -21.95
C GLU A 478 -19.58 13.63 -21.34
N GLU A 479 -18.53 13.02 -20.78
CA GLU A 479 -18.63 11.70 -20.15
C GLU A 479 -18.09 11.72 -18.71
N ARG A 480 -18.75 11.04 -17.78
CA ARG A 480 -18.20 10.83 -16.43
C ARG A 480 -17.02 9.87 -16.47
N GLU A 481 -16.03 10.11 -15.62
CA GLU A 481 -15.02 9.10 -15.30
C GLU A 481 -15.72 7.84 -14.77
N THR A 482 -15.27 6.68 -15.24
CA THR A 482 -15.91 5.38 -14.96
C THR A 482 -15.08 4.51 -14.04
N ASP A 483 -13.84 4.93 -13.77
CA ASP A 483 -13.02 4.37 -12.72
C ASP A 483 -13.54 4.83 -11.34
N THR A 484 -13.34 3.98 -10.34
CA THR A 484 -13.69 4.23 -8.94
C THR A 484 -12.43 4.39 -8.09
N PHE A 485 -12.56 4.94 -6.89
CA PHE A 485 -11.44 5.04 -5.96
C PHE A 485 -11.04 3.67 -5.39
N ASP A 486 -9.75 3.55 -5.09
CA ASP A 486 -9.20 2.51 -4.22
C ASP A 486 -9.80 2.61 -2.81
N THR A 487 -10.10 1.48 -2.17
CA THR A 487 -10.74 1.46 -0.84
C THR A 487 -9.92 2.12 0.26
N PHE A 488 -8.61 2.25 0.02
CA PHE A 488 -7.76 2.97 0.94
C PHE A 488 -8.13 4.45 1.03
N PHE A 489 -8.77 5.02 0.01
CA PHE A 489 -9.24 6.41 0.02
C PHE A 489 -10.23 6.64 1.16
N GLU A 490 -11.27 5.82 1.26
CA GLU A 490 -12.30 5.89 2.30
C GLU A 490 -11.68 5.70 3.69
N SER A 491 -10.84 4.68 3.84
CA SER A 491 -10.18 4.36 5.12
C SER A 491 -9.12 5.38 5.56
N SER A 492 -8.72 6.32 4.70
CA SER A 492 -7.68 7.30 5.04
C SER A 492 -8.19 8.47 5.89
N TRP A 493 -9.51 8.62 6.09
CA TRP A 493 -10.07 9.78 6.79
C TRP A 493 -11.28 9.50 7.69
N TYR A 494 -11.81 8.26 7.70
CA TYR A 494 -12.98 7.86 8.50
C TYR A 494 -12.87 8.21 9.99
N TYR A 495 -11.65 8.14 10.55
CA TYR A 495 -11.36 8.48 11.94
C TYR A 495 -11.76 9.92 12.29
N ALA A 496 -11.63 10.85 11.33
CA ALA A 496 -12.04 12.23 11.49
C ALA A 496 -13.55 12.38 11.33
N ARG A 497 -14.15 11.63 10.39
CA ARG A 497 -15.60 11.70 10.11
C ARG A 497 -16.45 11.27 11.30
N TYR A 498 -16.01 10.30 12.08
CA TYR A 498 -16.65 9.92 13.34
C TYR A 498 -16.85 11.09 14.32
N CYS A 499 -16.01 12.12 14.24
CA CYS A 499 -16.09 13.27 15.13
C CYS A 499 -17.26 14.22 14.79
N SER A 500 -17.83 14.13 13.58
CA SER A 500 -18.87 15.05 13.07
C SER A 500 -20.20 14.34 12.76
N PRO A 501 -20.84 13.62 13.70
CA PRO A 501 -22.05 12.86 13.42
C PRO A 501 -23.20 13.79 13.00
N GLY A 502 -23.88 13.43 11.92
CA GLY A 502 -25.01 14.18 11.37
C GLY A 502 -24.63 15.49 10.66
N CYS A 503 -23.33 15.78 10.42
CA CYS A 503 -22.93 16.95 9.66
C CYS A 503 -23.13 16.73 8.14
N ASP A 504 -24.08 17.42 7.52
CA ASP A 504 -24.42 17.31 6.09
C ASP A 504 -23.98 18.52 5.25
N THR A 505 -23.43 19.55 5.91
CA THR A 505 -22.99 20.81 5.29
C THR A 505 -21.48 20.90 5.05
N ALA A 506 -20.69 20.04 5.70
CA ALA A 506 -19.23 19.99 5.54
C ALA A 506 -18.67 18.57 5.74
N MET A 507 -17.45 18.34 5.24
CA MET A 507 -16.70 17.10 5.46
C MET A 507 -16.44 16.88 6.96
N LEU A 508 -16.04 17.94 7.67
CA LEU A 508 -15.82 17.98 9.12
C LEU A 508 -16.34 19.31 9.66
N ASP A 509 -16.88 19.29 10.88
CA ASP A 509 -17.20 20.50 11.64
C ASP A 509 -16.30 20.66 12.87
N GLU A 510 -16.49 21.74 13.64
CA GLU A 510 -15.66 22.11 14.79
C GLU A 510 -15.52 20.99 15.85
N ARG A 511 -16.45 20.01 15.89
CA ARG A 511 -16.34 18.87 16.81
C ARG A 511 -15.13 17.99 16.51
N ALA A 512 -14.64 17.98 15.27
CA ALA A 512 -13.39 17.30 14.90
C ALA A 512 -12.20 17.80 15.73
N LYS A 513 -12.13 19.11 15.99
CA LYS A 513 -11.04 19.73 16.78
C LYS A 513 -11.07 19.34 18.26
N TYR A 514 -12.24 18.98 18.80
CA TYR A 514 -12.35 18.49 20.18
C TYR A 514 -11.77 17.08 20.33
N TRP A 515 -12.08 16.19 19.38
CA TRP A 515 -11.73 14.77 19.50
C TRP A 515 -10.34 14.43 18.96
N LEU A 516 -9.89 15.08 17.89
CA LEU A 516 -8.62 14.77 17.24
C LEU A 516 -7.41 15.37 17.99
N PRO A 517 -6.22 14.74 17.91
CA PRO A 517 -5.94 13.45 17.26
C PRO A 517 -6.53 12.26 18.02
N VAL A 518 -6.59 11.08 17.39
CA VAL A 518 -6.94 9.83 18.09
C VAL A 518 -5.90 9.56 19.18
N ASP A 519 -6.34 9.27 20.40
CA ASP A 519 -5.44 9.03 21.53
C ASP A 519 -4.83 7.62 21.47
N GLN A 520 -5.65 6.62 21.14
CA GLN A 520 -5.21 5.23 20.96
C GLN A 520 -5.83 4.63 19.70
N TYR A 521 -4.97 4.22 18.77
CA TYR A 521 -5.36 3.45 17.60
C TYR A 521 -4.96 1.98 17.77
N VAL A 522 -5.88 1.06 17.48
CA VAL A 522 -5.68 -0.40 17.62
C VAL A 522 -5.94 -1.09 16.28
N GLY A 523 -4.95 -1.86 15.82
CA GLY A 523 -5.03 -2.49 14.51
C GLY A 523 -4.02 -3.60 14.28
N GLY A 524 -4.09 -4.24 13.12
CA GLY A 524 -3.13 -5.26 12.69
C GLY A 524 -1.84 -4.67 12.14
N ILE A 525 -0.72 -5.37 12.33
CA ILE A 525 0.60 -4.96 11.80
C ILE A 525 0.65 -4.97 10.26
N GLU A 526 -0.23 -5.72 9.61
CA GLU A 526 -0.38 -5.78 8.15
C GLU A 526 -0.68 -4.42 7.51
N HIS A 527 -1.15 -3.45 8.30
CA HIS A 527 -1.48 -2.11 7.86
C HIS A 527 -0.36 -1.07 8.14
N ALA A 528 0.84 -1.54 8.56
CA ALA A 528 1.95 -0.70 9.01
C ALA A 528 2.40 0.37 8.00
N VAL A 529 2.43 0.01 6.71
CA VAL A 529 2.80 0.92 5.61
C VAL A 529 1.52 1.48 4.99
N LEU A 530 0.85 0.72 4.11
CA LEU A 530 -0.44 1.03 3.44
C LEU A 530 -1.34 2.05 4.16
N HIS A 531 -2.30 1.54 4.94
CA HIS A 531 -3.36 2.32 5.57
C HIS A 531 -2.79 3.41 6.49
N LEU A 532 -1.79 3.09 7.31
CA LEU A 532 -1.25 4.07 8.24
C LEU A 532 -0.53 5.21 7.54
N LEU A 533 0.22 4.97 6.46
CA LEU A 533 0.87 6.02 5.68
C LEU A 533 -0.17 6.89 4.96
N TYR A 534 -1.20 6.28 4.36
CA TYR A 534 -2.26 7.03 3.69
C TYR A 534 -3.11 7.85 4.68
N ALA A 535 -3.41 7.33 5.86
CA ALA A 535 -4.11 8.08 6.90
C ALA A 535 -3.29 9.28 7.39
N ARG A 536 -1.97 9.13 7.56
CA ARG A 536 -1.07 10.25 7.89
C ARG A 536 -1.04 11.30 6.78
N PHE A 537 -0.95 10.86 5.52
CA PHE A 537 -1.02 11.74 4.36
C PHE A 537 -2.34 12.50 4.29
N PHE A 538 -3.48 11.82 4.40
CA PHE A 538 -4.80 12.45 4.40
C PHE A 538 -5.00 13.39 5.59
N ASN A 539 -4.46 13.07 6.76
CA ASN A 539 -4.45 13.98 7.90
C ASN A 539 -3.78 15.32 7.52
N LYS A 540 -2.62 15.26 6.88
CA LYS A 540 -1.88 16.45 6.43
C LYS A 540 -2.65 17.21 5.33
N LEU A 541 -3.26 16.51 4.37
CA LEU A 541 -4.13 17.13 3.37
C LEU A 541 -5.32 17.85 4.01
N MET A 542 -5.99 17.22 4.98
CA MET A 542 -7.12 17.83 5.70
C MET A 542 -6.66 19.04 6.55
N ARG A 543 -5.47 18.97 7.16
CA ARG A 543 -4.85 20.10 7.87
C ARG A 543 -4.61 21.27 6.91
N ASP A 544 -4.08 21.00 5.73
CA ASP A 544 -3.73 22.03 4.74
C ASP A 544 -4.94 22.58 3.97
N GLU A 545 -6.09 21.89 4.00
CA GLU A 545 -7.41 22.46 3.67
C GLU A 545 -8.06 23.23 4.84
N GLY A 546 -7.43 23.24 6.02
CA GLY A 546 -7.93 23.93 7.22
C GLY A 546 -9.08 23.22 7.93
N LEU A 547 -9.28 21.92 7.68
CA LEU A 547 -10.34 21.12 8.30
C LEU A 547 -9.97 20.63 9.70
N ILE A 548 -8.68 20.46 9.97
CA ILE A 548 -8.11 20.02 11.25
C ILE A 548 -6.80 20.76 11.55
N GLU A 549 -6.28 20.63 12.76
CA GLU A 549 -5.11 21.38 13.24
C GLU A 549 -3.91 20.50 13.63
N ASN A 550 -4.13 19.20 13.84
CA ASN A 550 -3.09 18.25 14.25
C ASN A 550 -2.27 17.74 13.05
N ASP A 551 -0.96 17.54 13.23
CA ASP A 551 -0.05 17.07 12.16
C ASP A 551 -0.16 15.56 11.89
N GLU A 552 -0.54 14.79 12.91
CA GLU A 552 -0.59 13.33 12.89
C GLU A 552 -1.94 12.81 13.41
N PRO A 553 -2.54 11.78 12.79
CA PRO A 553 -3.89 11.33 13.13
C PRO A 553 -3.97 10.48 14.41
N PHE A 554 -2.90 9.76 14.74
CA PHE A 554 -2.88 8.77 15.82
C PHE A 554 -1.71 9.02 16.78
N THR A 555 -2.02 9.35 18.03
CA THR A 555 -1.02 9.63 19.07
C THR A 555 -0.30 8.36 19.50
N ASN A 556 -1.05 7.31 19.85
CA ASN A 556 -0.52 6.00 20.19
C ASN A 556 -1.05 4.93 19.22
N LEU A 557 -0.20 3.97 18.88
CA LEU A 557 -0.52 2.85 18.01
C LEU A 557 -0.25 1.53 18.72
N LEU A 558 -1.26 0.68 18.81
CA LEU A 558 -1.12 -0.70 19.27
C LEU A 558 -1.36 -1.64 18.09
N THR A 559 -0.29 -2.30 17.65
CA THR A 559 -0.36 -3.34 16.62
C THR A 559 -0.52 -4.70 17.27
N GLN A 560 -1.70 -5.30 17.16
CA GLN A 560 -1.93 -6.64 17.70
C GLN A 560 -1.25 -7.72 16.85
N GLY A 561 -0.83 -8.81 17.50
CA GLY A 561 -0.38 -10.01 16.79
C GLY A 561 -1.53 -10.67 16.02
N MET A 562 -1.20 -11.39 14.95
CA MET A 562 -2.19 -12.15 14.18
C MET A 562 -2.78 -13.30 15.01
N VAL A 563 -4.09 -13.53 14.87
CA VAL A 563 -4.72 -14.76 15.36
C VAL A 563 -4.56 -15.82 14.28
N ILE A 564 -4.04 -16.98 14.64
CA ILE A 564 -3.71 -18.07 13.72
C ILE A 564 -4.68 -19.24 13.87
N ALA A 565 -4.91 -19.96 12.78
CA ALA A 565 -5.71 -21.17 12.71
C ALA A 565 -5.13 -22.14 11.69
N GLU A 566 -5.44 -23.42 11.86
CA GLU A 566 -5.15 -24.45 10.87
C GLU A 566 -5.90 -24.20 9.56
N THR A 567 -5.28 -24.50 8.44
CA THR A 567 -5.88 -24.40 7.10
C THR A 567 -6.06 -25.79 6.48
N TRP A 568 -7.16 -25.98 5.75
CA TRP A 568 -7.55 -27.26 5.17
C TRP A 568 -8.02 -27.08 3.74
N TYR A 569 -7.57 -27.94 2.81
CA TYR A 569 -7.92 -27.78 1.41
C TYR A 569 -8.00 -29.10 0.62
N ARG A 570 -8.60 -29.03 -0.57
CA ARG A 570 -8.45 -30.01 -1.65
C ARG A 570 -7.94 -29.31 -2.90
N ASP A 571 -7.21 -30.02 -3.74
CA ASP A 571 -6.80 -29.52 -5.06
C ASP A 571 -7.95 -29.69 -6.05
N ASN A 572 -8.25 -28.63 -6.79
CA ASN A 572 -9.15 -28.66 -7.94
C ASN A 572 -8.41 -29.18 -9.18
N ALA A 573 -9.17 -29.59 -10.21
CA ALA A 573 -8.61 -30.11 -11.46
C ALA A 573 -7.74 -29.09 -12.23
N ASP A 574 -7.95 -27.79 -11.98
CA ASP A 574 -7.18 -26.68 -12.56
C ASP A 574 -5.93 -26.30 -11.75
N GLY A 575 -5.65 -27.02 -10.65
CA GLY A 575 -4.53 -26.75 -9.75
C GLY A 575 -4.79 -25.65 -8.71
N SER A 576 -5.98 -25.04 -8.68
CA SER A 576 -6.39 -24.15 -7.60
C SER A 576 -6.73 -24.94 -6.33
N LYS A 577 -6.71 -24.27 -5.16
CA LYS A 577 -7.06 -24.89 -3.88
C LYS A 577 -8.45 -24.47 -3.45
N GLU A 578 -9.31 -25.44 -3.17
CA GLU A 578 -10.57 -25.21 -2.46
C GLU A 578 -10.34 -25.32 -0.96
N TRP A 579 -10.54 -24.23 -0.22
CA TRP A 579 -10.30 -24.16 1.22
C TRP A 579 -11.58 -24.40 2.03
N TYR A 580 -11.48 -25.28 3.04
CA TYR A 580 -12.57 -25.65 3.93
C TYR A 580 -12.38 -25.08 5.33
N ASN A 581 -13.49 -24.74 5.99
CA ASN A 581 -13.46 -24.19 7.32
C ASN A 581 -13.07 -25.27 8.36
N PRO A 582 -12.18 -24.97 9.33
CA PRO A 582 -11.84 -25.92 10.39
C PRO A 582 -13.05 -26.49 11.15
N ALA A 583 -14.14 -25.72 11.27
CA ALA A 583 -15.38 -26.20 11.90
C ALA A 583 -16.06 -27.34 11.11
N ASP A 584 -15.78 -27.46 9.81
CA ASP A 584 -16.37 -28.46 8.91
C ASP A 584 -15.50 -29.72 8.79
N ILE A 585 -14.35 -29.78 9.47
CA ILE A 585 -13.40 -30.90 9.37
C ILE A 585 -13.48 -31.78 10.61
N ASP A 586 -13.55 -33.10 10.41
CA ASP A 586 -13.26 -34.08 11.45
C ASP A 586 -11.78 -34.44 11.40
N ILE A 587 -11.06 -34.14 12.49
CA ILE A 587 -9.61 -34.26 12.58
C ILE A 587 -9.25 -35.40 13.53
N GLU A 588 -8.51 -36.38 13.04
CA GLU A 588 -7.89 -37.43 13.85
C GLU A 588 -6.45 -37.03 14.19
N ARG A 589 -6.11 -37.05 15.48
CA ARG A 589 -4.77 -36.70 15.98
C ARG A 589 -4.15 -37.85 16.76
N ASP A 590 -2.82 -37.93 16.70
CA ASP A 590 -2.06 -38.84 17.57
C ASP A 590 -1.97 -38.31 19.00
N ASP A 591 -1.39 -39.11 19.89
CA ASP A 591 -1.17 -38.77 21.31
C ASP A 591 -0.28 -37.53 21.51
N LYS A 592 0.41 -37.07 20.46
CA LYS A 592 1.25 -35.87 20.46
C LYS A 592 0.55 -34.67 19.80
N GLY A 593 -0.71 -34.80 19.40
CA GLY A 593 -1.51 -33.76 18.75
C GLY A 593 -1.22 -33.57 17.26
N LYS A 594 -0.41 -34.44 16.65
CA LYS A 594 -0.13 -34.39 15.20
C LYS A 594 -1.33 -34.95 14.44
N VAL A 595 -1.72 -34.26 13.37
CA VAL A 595 -2.77 -34.70 12.46
C VAL A 595 -2.36 -36.02 11.79
N ILE A 596 -3.18 -37.06 11.94
CA ILE A 596 -3.03 -38.37 11.29
C ILE A 596 -3.91 -38.43 10.04
N ALA A 597 -5.17 -37.99 10.18
CA ALA A 597 -6.15 -37.96 9.11
C ALA A 597 -7.10 -36.78 9.34
N ALA A 598 -7.69 -36.28 8.26
CA ALA A 598 -8.71 -35.26 8.30
C ALA A 598 -9.69 -35.48 7.16
N VAL A 599 -10.99 -35.43 7.46
CA VAL A 599 -12.06 -35.60 6.47
C VAL A 599 -13.07 -34.46 6.58
N LEU A 600 -13.69 -34.09 5.46
CA LEU A 600 -14.76 -33.10 5.45
C LEU A 600 -16.05 -33.75 5.97
N LYS A 601 -16.73 -33.12 6.93
CA LYS A 601 -17.95 -33.67 7.57
C LYS A 601 -19.10 -33.95 6.59
N SER A 602 -19.20 -33.17 5.52
CA SER A 602 -20.34 -33.23 4.59
C SER A 602 -20.30 -34.42 3.65
N ASP A 603 -19.11 -34.90 3.27
CA ASP A 603 -18.94 -36.00 2.30
C ASP A 603 -18.09 -37.17 2.84
N GLY A 604 -17.38 -36.99 3.95
CA GLY A 604 -16.50 -37.99 4.55
C GLY A 604 -15.19 -38.20 3.79
N GLU A 605 -14.90 -37.39 2.77
CA GLU A 605 -13.72 -37.54 1.92
C GLU A 605 -12.48 -36.83 2.52
N PRO A 606 -11.25 -37.27 2.23
CA PRO A 606 -10.03 -36.68 2.80
C PRO A 606 -9.84 -35.20 2.44
N VAL A 607 -9.28 -34.44 3.38
CA VAL A 607 -8.77 -33.07 3.16
C VAL A 607 -7.30 -32.97 3.53
N MET A 608 -6.57 -32.07 2.86
CA MET A 608 -5.14 -31.85 3.10
C MET A 608 -4.91 -30.73 4.11
N PHE A 609 -3.92 -30.91 4.98
CA PHE A 609 -3.47 -29.90 5.93
C PHE A 609 -2.56 -28.87 5.23
N GLY A 610 -2.94 -27.60 5.28
CA GLY A 610 -2.21 -26.49 4.66
C GLY A 610 -1.24 -25.77 5.60
N GLY A 611 -1.22 -26.11 6.90
CA GLY A 611 -0.38 -25.45 7.90
C GLY A 611 -1.18 -24.61 8.89
N ILE A 612 -0.48 -23.97 9.83
CA ILE A 612 -1.06 -22.99 10.76
C ILE A 612 -0.69 -21.60 10.24
N GLU A 613 -1.70 -20.82 9.93
CA GLU A 613 -1.53 -19.51 9.31
C GLU A 613 -2.50 -18.49 9.91
N LYS A 614 -2.35 -17.20 9.58
CA LYS A 614 -3.30 -16.17 10.03
C LYS A 614 -4.73 -16.53 9.61
N MET A 615 -5.70 -16.24 10.48
CA MET A 615 -7.11 -16.34 10.10
C MET A 615 -7.40 -15.33 8.98
N SER A 616 -7.93 -15.82 7.86
CA SER A 616 -8.31 -15.00 6.72
C SER A 616 -9.53 -15.57 6.01
N LYS A 617 -10.25 -14.70 5.30
CA LYS A 617 -11.35 -15.11 4.42
C LYS A 617 -10.84 -15.91 3.22
N SER A 618 -9.67 -15.56 2.68
CA SER A 618 -9.07 -16.22 1.51
C SER A 618 -8.76 -17.69 1.72
N LYS A 619 -8.42 -18.11 2.94
CA LYS A 619 -8.15 -19.51 3.30
C LYS A 619 -9.29 -20.19 4.06
N ASN A 620 -10.44 -19.50 4.16
CA ASN A 620 -11.63 -19.97 4.87
C ASN A 620 -11.37 -20.50 6.29
N ASN A 621 -10.30 -20.07 6.97
CA ASN A 621 -9.89 -20.59 8.29
C ASN A 621 -10.32 -19.68 9.46
N GLY A 622 -11.17 -18.69 9.18
CA GLY A 622 -11.76 -17.86 10.21
C GLY A 622 -12.71 -18.66 11.09
N VAL A 623 -12.45 -18.70 12.39
CA VAL A 623 -13.38 -19.26 13.38
C VAL A 623 -14.40 -18.19 13.74
N ASP A 624 -15.67 -18.48 13.46
CA ASP A 624 -16.81 -17.64 13.79
C ASP A 624 -16.94 -17.58 15.32
N PRO A 625 -16.92 -16.39 15.95
CA PRO A 625 -17.05 -16.28 17.39
C PRO A 625 -18.44 -16.71 17.90
N GLN A 626 -19.43 -16.83 17.01
CA GLN A 626 -20.80 -17.13 17.39
C GLN A 626 -20.92 -18.45 18.20
N ASP A 627 -20.21 -19.49 17.79
CA ASP A 627 -20.23 -20.78 18.49
C ASP A 627 -19.63 -20.68 19.91
N LEU A 628 -18.59 -19.83 20.07
CA LEU A 628 -17.96 -19.59 21.37
C LEU A 628 -18.90 -18.83 22.31
N ILE A 629 -19.53 -17.77 21.79
CA ILE A 629 -20.51 -16.94 22.51
C ILE A 629 -21.70 -17.81 22.96
N ASP A 630 -22.24 -18.64 22.07
CA ASP A 630 -23.41 -19.47 22.40
C ASP A 630 -23.10 -20.55 23.45
N CYS A 631 -21.85 -21.02 23.51
CA CYS A 631 -21.43 -22.04 24.49
C CYS A 631 -21.03 -21.45 25.85
N TYR A 632 -20.41 -20.27 25.87
CA TYR A 632 -19.71 -19.78 27.06
C TYR A 632 -20.06 -18.35 27.51
N GLY A 633 -20.82 -17.60 26.71
CA GLY A 633 -20.97 -16.14 26.84
C GLY A 633 -20.06 -15.40 25.88
#